data_AF-A0A9C5Z1Z3-F1
#
_entry.id   AF-A0A9C5Z1Z3-F1
#
_cell.length_a   1.000
_cell.length_b   1.000
_cell.length_c   1.000
_cell.angle_alpha   90.00
_cell.angle_beta   90.00
_cell.angle_gamma   90.00
#
_symmetry.space_group_name_H-M   'P 1'
#
loop_
_entity.id
_entity.type
_entity.pdbx_description
1 polymer ?
#
loop_
_entity_poly.entity_id
_entity_poly.type
_entity_poly.pdbx_seq_one_letter_code
_entity_poly.pdbx_strand_id
1 'polypeptide(L)'
;MGKKNKYKLNENPDNNQNIPPENPRQSDPVEKRQKEHIGNVSQGEQRGGRSDQGKQQLLDDGQQRTRAAQFQHSGGDTRGRNDGRIGEPLQERQQFRSEQQQDANWNRHEQQPRQEGGWGWPPKRQQLLVGQQDGQQTQQGLSRNGQQQGGAVGVGQPPQQLQFDRRQQGAWGGQKRQAYEGQQRMQPQQEGGWGYKKEAGSGQRHQTAGGGNRDRFGTQQQPYRHEGTRSYQAGQQHSLPQQQQQQQHQGTGFPAESAQQPYRQDEARRCQSGQQKSPPQQQQKQHQGLGFVAGEEESAPAYNVVSCAGVQRGTLGRQGICEVNYLRMNIDKMADIAYHYDVTITPDRPKKFLRPAFDQCQRQYFSQYVMAFDGSKSCYSVMRLPEKSYEYEIEVMDSGDRQKSFKLQIKETDIPEVELASLRSYHNDRVFDKPMRALQALEVILASNNHKLGIRVGRSFYRKPTEFYDLGDGYEMYTGIYQAAILGEVPLLNVDISHKSFPKTQSIIQYMRECGVDLNRSIEDSRVKRTIILFLKGIDIIYTPPAKFGALPKKYKVFDIGDAPGKTTFTLNDGKKTTVKDYFASKGCILQYPYLNCITAGSTIHKISLPMEFCSIAGDQVLNRKDGNMQVAKMIKYSATSTNERKSKIMNLLAHFRHNENLTIRSFGVQFGSNFIKVHFRLLPPPELEYFGGKTARPRDGAWQLTDVKFLETSKVNPGHKWAIIYENKGRPINAHSLQDFKKAVQKTAQLLDVKLAQEGEIRGFQNIDWVLQDLAKESFALVIVVLPNYGTSYASVKQNAELKVGILTQCIKEKTVLRAPKDASVMHNLMLKVNAKLNGTNHKVSEEKEAGLKKLLQPIRNVMFMGADVTHPSPDQRHIPSVVGVAASHDAYGACYNMQYRLQKSTLEEIEDMKSITEYHLSIYKSYQNRYPEYIIYYRDGVSDGQFPKIRKDELGGIRRACAQMGCNPKITCLVVIKRHHTRFFPLRQSQGFRDFNNVEPGTVVDQYIVHPNEKQFFLVSHKAIQGTAKPTRYNVIEDDSNFDIDLLQKLSYNLCHMFPRCNRAVSYPAPAYLAHLVAFRGRVYLEGAFRFGNLKDEYKKRSIQSGLMKRNPMYFI
;
A
#
# COMPACT_ATOMS: atom_id res chain seq x y z
N MET A 1 -69.78 4.66 -7.39
CA MET A 1 -70.67 4.18 -6.30
C MET A 1 -69.85 4.16 -5.01
N GLY A 2 -70.34 4.44 -3.80
CA GLY A 2 -71.65 4.91 -3.33
C GLY A 2 -71.59 5.28 -1.83
N LYS A 3 -72.56 6.05 -1.31
CA LYS A 3 -72.68 6.44 0.14
C LYS A 3 -73.12 5.19 0.96
N LYS A 4 -72.92 5.01 2.28
CA LYS A 4 -73.29 5.77 3.53
C LYS A 4 -72.65 4.99 4.74
N ASN A 5 -72.55 5.41 6.02
CA ASN A 5 -73.59 5.79 7.01
C ASN A 5 -72.96 6.37 8.35
N LYS A 6 -73.72 6.52 9.46
CA LYS A 6 -73.38 7.26 10.73
C LYS A 6 -73.67 6.51 12.06
N TYR A 7 -73.27 7.12 13.21
CA TYR A 7 -73.81 7.13 14.62
C TYR A 7 -72.78 6.69 15.72
N LYS A 8 -72.36 7.52 16.71
CA LYS A 8 -72.92 8.05 18.01
C LYS A 8 -72.71 7.07 19.21
N LEU A 9 -72.43 7.44 20.49
CA LEU A 9 -71.94 8.68 21.19
C LEU A 9 -71.58 8.35 22.69
N ASN A 10 -71.43 9.36 23.57
CA ASN A 10 -71.32 9.38 25.06
C ASN A 10 -70.01 8.84 25.71
N GLU A 11 -69.44 9.37 26.82
CA GLU A 11 -69.56 10.68 27.53
C GLU A 11 -68.35 10.94 28.50
N ASN A 12 -68.32 12.06 29.26
CA ASN A 12 -67.17 12.58 30.06
C ASN A 12 -67.15 12.08 31.55
N PRO A 13 -66.11 12.31 32.41
CA PRO A 13 -65.90 13.60 33.11
C PRO A 13 -64.41 13.93 33.54
N ASP A 14 -64.21 14.70 34.63
CA ASP A 14 -63.12 15.68 34.84
C ASP A 14 -62.26 15.59 36.15
N ASN A 15 -60.95 15.90 36.03
CA ASN A 15 -60.13 16.91 36.77
C ASN A 15 -59.73 16.85 38.30
N ASN A 16 -58.45 17.23 38.58
CA ASN A 16 -57.83 17.86 39.81
C ASN A 16 -57.75 17.07 41.16
N GLN A 17 -56.87 17.36 42.18
CA GLN A 17 -56.01 18.53 42.53
C GLN A 17 -54.89 18.23 43.59
N ASN A 18 -53.98 19.21 43.86
CA ASN A 18 -53.17 19.48 45.10
C ASN A 18 -51.91 18.63 45.47
N ILE A 19 -50.81 19.13 46.11
CA ILE A 19 -50.15 20.46 46.22
C ILE A 19 -48.67 20.29 46.77
N PRO A 20 -47.69 21.22 46.56
CA PRO A 20 -46.26 21.11 46.99
C PRO A 20 -45.92 21.99 48.23
N PRO A 21 -44.65 22.12 48.71
CA PRO A 21 -43.57 22.99 48.15
C PRO A 21 -42.15 22.34 48.29
N GLU A 22 -40.92 22.94 48.34
CA GLU A 22 -40.33 24.30 48.18
C GLU A 22 -38.82 24.23 47.77
N ASN A 23 -38.03 25.33 47.84
CA ASN A 23 -36.59 25.44 47.52
C ASN A 23 -35.96 26.74 48.09
N PRO A 24 -34.79 26.76 48.79
CA PRO A 24 -33.65 27.57 48.26
C PRO A 24 -32.19 27.20 48.68
N ARG A 25 -31.26 27.36 47.70
CA ARG A 25 -29.92 28.05 47.72
C ARG A 25 -28.84 27.88 48.84
N GLN A 26 -27.64 27.51 48.35
CA GLN A 26 -26.28 28.11 48.56
C GLN A 26 -25.33 27.74 49.74
N SER A 27 -24.02 27.78 49.40
CA SER A 27 -22.77 27.88 50.20
C SER A 27 -22.31 26.74 51.14
N ASP A 28 -21.23 26.02 50.73
CA ASP A 28 -19.83 26.13 51.21
C ASP A 28 -19.49 26.46 52.69
N PRO A 29 -18.30 26.07 53.25
CA PRO A 29 -17.23 25.18 52.73
C PRO A 29 -16.46 24.27 53.75
N VAL A 30 -15.50 23.48 53.23
CA VAL A 30 -14.12 23.24 53.78
C VAL A 30 -13.80 22.28 54.98
N GLU A 31 -13.06 21.21 54.62
CA GLU A 31 -11.86 20.59 55.28
C GLU A 31 -11.85 19.54 56.45
N LYS A 32 -11.17 18.42 56.10
CA LYS A 32 -10.04 17.71 56.80
C LYS A 32 -10.24 16.74 57.99
N ARG A 33 -9.69 15.51 57.74
CA ARG A 33 -8.77 14.71 58.60
C ARG A 33 -9.34 13.96 59.82
N GLN A 34 -8.80 12.82 60.30
CA GLN A 34 -7.93 11.75 59.73
C GLN A 34 -7.84 10.56 60.73
N LYS A 35 -7.31 9.39 60.32
CA LYS A 35 -6.78 8.28 61.16
C LYS A 35 -7.81 7.41 61.94
N GLU A 36 -7.45 6.24 62.51
CA GLU A 36 -6.79 5.03 61.97
C GLU A 36 -6.66 3.90 63.05
N HIS A 37 -6.50 2.64 62.60
CA HIS A 37 -5.71 1.53 63.19
C HIS A 37 -6.27 0.51 64.25
N ILE A 38 -6.22 -0.77 63.82
CA ILE A 38 -5.64 -1.99 64.50
C ILE A 38 -6.41 -2.75 65.62
N GLY A 39 -6.47 -4.10 65.51
CA GLY A 39 -6.28 -5.00 66.68
C GLY A 39 -6.90 -6.42 66.73
N ASN A 40 -6.19 -7.46 66.23
CA ASN A 40 -6.07 -8.85 66.78
C ASN A 40 -7.32 -9.76 67.08
N VAL A 41 -7.19 -11.03 67.55
CA VAL A 41 -6.63 -12.25 66.88
C VAL A 41 -6.97 -13.60 67.61
N SER A 42 -7.33 -14.67 66.85
CA SER A 42 -7.24 -16.14 67.13
C SER A 42 -8.21 -16.93 68.07
N GLN A 43 -8.30 -18.27 67.77
CA GLN A 43 -8.87 -19.44 68.52
C GLN A 43 -10.42 -19.57 68.63
N GLY A 44 -11.07 -20.76 68.68
CA GLY A 44 -10.65 -22.17 68.48
C GLY A 44 -11.77 -23.24 68.71
N GLU A 45 -11.55 -24.49 68.23
CA GLU A 45 -12.11 -25.81 68.67
C GLU A 45 -13.57 -26.38 68.40
N GLN A 46 -13.58 -27.68 67.98
CA GLN A 46 -14.41 -28.87 68.39
C GLN A 46 -15.85 -29.29 67.89
N ARG A 47 -15.91 -30.57 67.42
CA ARG A 47 -16.87 -31.73 67.63
C ARG A 47 -18.29 -31.91 66.98
N GLY A 48 -18.50 -33.12 66.39
CA GLY A 48 -19.72 -33.99 66.44
C GLY A 48 -20.89 -33.77 65.44
N GLY A 49 -21.77 -34.73 65.08
CA GLY A 49 -21.75 -36.22 65.15
C GLY A 49 -23.15 -36.94 65.18
N ARG A 50 -23.40 -37.98 64.33
CA ARG A 50 -24.61 -38.89 64.24
C ARG A 50 -25.96 -38.21 63.81
N SER A 51 -27.08 -38.85 63.41
CA SER A 51 -27.51 -40.15 62.76
C SER A 51 -29.03 -39.97 62.33
N ASP A 52 -29.92 -40.90 61.89
CA ASP A 52 -30.03 -42.37 61.64
C ASP A 52 -31.29 -42.72 60.74
N GLN A 53 -31.49 -44.00 60.34
CA GLN A 53 -32.74 -44.70 59.88
C GLN A 53 -33.49 -44.26 58.58
N GLY A 54 -34.14 -45.13 57.76
CA GLY A 54 -34.13 -46.62 57.69
C GLY A 54 -35.25 -47.27 56.80
N LYS A 55 -35.01 -48.52 56.31
CA LYS A 55 -35.96 -49.51 55.67
C LYS A 55 -36.53 -49.21 54.26
N GLN A 56 -36.88 -50.17 53.38
CA GLN A 56 -36.72 -51.66 53.35
C GLN A 56 -36.74 -52.23 51.89
N GLN A 57 -35.93 -53.27 51.61
CA GLN A 57 -36.14 -54.45 50.71
C GLN A 57 -36.63 -54.24 49.24
N LEU A 58 -36.09 -54.88 48.19
CA LEU A 58 -35.21 -56.06 47.96
C LEU A 58 -34.40 -55.83 46.62
N LEU A 59 -33.64 -56.73 45.96
CA LEU A 59 -33.35 -58.18 46.03
C LEU A 59 -31.90 -58.47 45.51
N ASP A 60 -31.56 -59.76 45.42
CA ASP A 60 -30.37 -60.49 44.93
C ASP A 60 -29.89 -60.21 43.47
N ASP A 61 -28.66 -60.57 43.05
CA ASP A 61 -27.37 -60.94 43.71
C ASP A 61 -26.23 -60.82 42.63
N GLY A 62 -24.94 -60.90 43.00
CA GLY A 62 -23.83 -60.85 42.02
C GLY A 62 -22.43 -60.45 42.53
N GLN A 63 -21.96 -61.05 43.62
CA GLN A 63 -20.56 -61.16 44.11
C GLN A 63 -19.40 -60.57 43.24
N GLN A 64 -18.60 -59.60 43.74
CA GLN A 64 -17.31 -59.76 44.47
C GLN A 64 -16.07 -60.12 43.58
N ARG A 65 -14.78 -59.80 43.88
CA ARG A 65 -14.13 -59.30 45.13
C ARG A 65 -12.71 -58.67 44.91
N THR A 66 -12.31 -57.75 45.81
CA THR A 66 -10.93 -57.44 46.34
C THR A 66 -9.73 -57.14 45.39
N ARG A 67 -9.06 -55.97 45.50
CA ARG A 67 -7.92 -55.56 46.41
C ARG A 67 -6.56 -56.20 46.03
N ALA A 68 -5.52 -55.41 45.68
CA ALA A 68 -4.49 -54.78 46.55
C ALA A 68 -3.35 -55.76 46.99
N ALA A 69 -2.12 -55.37 47.32
CA ALA A 69 -1.53 -54.05 47.61
C ALA A 69 -0.05 -53.93 47.13
N GLN A 70 0.65 -52.87 47.55
CA GLN A 70 2.09 -52.63 47.30
C GLN A 70 2.99 -53.45 48.24
N PHE A 71 4.27 -53.65 47.87
CA PHE A 71 5.41 -53.61 48.81
C PHE A 71 6.74 -53.24 48.10
N GLN A 72 7.86 -53.17 48.84
CA GLN A 72 9.12 -52.51 48.45
C GLN A 72 10.33 -53.48 48.34
N HIS A 73 11.54 -52.91 48.21
CA HIS A 73 12.90 -53.52 48.30
C HIS A 73 13.42 -54.27 47.05
N SER A 74 14.75 -54.40 46.82
CA SER A 74 15.93 -53.55 47.16
C SER A 74 17.22 -54.10 46.52
N GLY A 75 18.14 -53.23 46.06
CA GLY A 75 19.50 -53.62 45.59
C GLY A 75 19.56 -54.21 44.17
N GLY A 76 20.72 -54.30 43.51
CA GLY A 76 22.08 -53.87 43.90
C GLY A 76 23.05 -53.82 42.71
N ASP A 77 24.31 -53.45 42.95
CA ASP A 77 25.39 -53.26 41.94
C ASP A 77 25.78 -54.51 41.15
N THR A 78 26.35 -54.33 39.94
CA THR A 78 27.78 -54.63 39.65
C THR A 78 28.24 -54.18 38.25
N ARG A 79 29.56 -54.31 37.97
CA ARG A 79 30.30 -53.75 36.82
C ARG A 79 30.61 -54.82 35.76
N GLY A 80 30.91 -54.41 34.52
CA GLY A 80 31.54 -55.24 33.48
C GLY A 80 32.31 -54.40 32.45
N ARG A 81 33.45 -54.90 31.94
CA ARG A 81 34.36 -54.20 31.01
C ARG A 81 35.07 -55.19 30.06
N ASN A 82 35.40 -54.70 28.86
CA ASN A 82 36.50 -55.09 27.95
C ASN A 82 36.58 -56.51 27.32
N ASP A 83 36.60 -56.49 25.99
CA ASP A 83 37.61 -57.04 25.04
C ASP A 83 37.97 -58.55 24.92
N GLY A 84 37.83 -59.04 23.68
CA GLY A 84 38.69 -60.06 23.05
C GLY A 84 38.15 -61.49 22.97
N ARG A 85 38.62 -62.37 22.06
CA ARG A 85 39.44 -62.18 20.83
C ARG A 85 39.48 -63.50 20.02
N ILE A 86 39.85 -63.43 18.73
CA ILE A 86 40.35 -64.55 17.85
C ILE A 86 39.29 -65.55 17.33
N GLY A 87 39.39 -65.94 16.04
CA GLY A 87 38.60 -67.03 15.43
C GLY A 87 38.42 -67.01 13.90
N GLU A 88 39.50 -66.98 13.11
CA GLU A 88 39.43 -67.32 11.65
C GLU A 88 39.62 -68.83 11.44
N PRO A 89 39.25 -69.40 10.26
CA PRO A 89 40.26 -69.55 9.19
C PRO A 89 39.78 -69.49 7.72
N LEU A 90 40.64 -68.95 6.83
CA LEU A 90 40.89 -69.31 5.39
C LEU A 90 39.72 -69.19 4.37
N GLN A 91 39.81 -68.66 3.12
CA GLN A 91 40.82 -68.61 2.02
C GLN A 91 41.11 -69.95 1.31
N GLU A 92 41.30 -70.04 -0.03
CA GLU A 92 41.09 -69.11 -1.17
C GLU A 92 40.30 -69.84 -2.31
N ARG A 93 40.60 -70.00 -3.63
CA ARG A 93 41.60 -69.55 -4.64
C ARG A 93 40.97 -69.68 -6.07
N GLN A 94 41.63 -69.13 -7.10
CA GLN A 94 41.49 -69.36 -8.57
C GLN A 94 40.35 -68.61 -9.32
N GLN A 95 40.44 -68.19 -10.61
CA GLN A 95 41.50 -67.71 -11.56
C GLN A 95 40.81 -67.46 -12.96
N PHE A 96 41.35 -66.91 -14.07
CA PHE A 96 42.63 -66.29 -14.47
C PHE A 96 42.44 -65.42 -15.76
N ARG A 97 43.10 -64.23 -15.89
CA ARG A 97 43.45 -63.52 -17.18
C ARG A 97 42.29 -63.12 -18.13
N SER A 98 42.44 -62.29 -19.18
CA SER A 98 43.53 -61.45 -19.79
C SER A 98 42.84 -60.22 -20.47
N GLU A 99 43.44 -59.03 -20.70
CA GLU A 99 44.40 -58.64 -21.76
C GLU A 99 43.98 -59.08 -23.19
N GLN A 100 44.09 -58.29 -24.28
CA GLN A 100 44.63 -56.92 -24.50
C GLN A 100 44.11 -56.27 -25.83
N GLN A 101 44.23 -54.94 -25.93
CA GLN A 101 44.55 -54.06 -27.10
C GLN A 101 44.08 -54.30 -28.58
N GLN A 102 43.70 -53.18 -29.24
CA GLN A 102 44.07 -52.72 -30.62
C GLN A 102 43.49 -53.44 -31.87
N ASP A 103 43.41 -52.87 -33.09
CA ASP A 103 43.75 -51.51 -33.61
C ASP A 103 42.93 -51.10 -34.88
N ALA A 104 43.36 -50.02 -35.57
CA ALA A 104 43.24 -49.76 -37.02
C ALA A 104 42.01 -49.03 -37.61
N ASN A 105 41.86 -47.76 -37.22
CA ASN A 105 41.92 -46.57 -38.11
C ASN A 105 42.01 -46.79 -39.66
N TRP A 106 41.15 -46.14 -40.47
CA TRP A 106 41.51 -45.64 -41.83
C TRP A 106 40.73 -44.38 -42.29
N ASN A 107 41.32 -43.66 -43.26
CA ASN A 107 41.07 -42.28 -43.74
C ASN A 107 39.63 -41.91 -44.24
N ARG A 108 39.18 -40.63 -44.16
CA ARG A 108 39.23 -39.49 -45.16
C ARG A 108 38.71 -39.84 -46.59
N HIS A 109 38.25 -38.94 -47.47
CA HIS A 109 38.51 -37.50 -47.74
C HIS A 109 37.28 -36.82 -48.42
N GLU A 110 37.02 -35.52 -48.16
CA GLU A 110 36.61 -34.45 -49.12
C GLU A 110 35.32 -34.59 -50.01
N GLN A 111 34.72 -33.55 -50.66
CA GLN A 111 34.84 -32.07 -50.59
C GLN A 111 33.47 -31.37 -50.95
N GLN A 112 33.49 -30.04 -51.11
CA GLN A 112 32.37 -29.11 -51.48
C GLN A 112 32.05 -29.15 -53.02
N PRO A 113 31.18 -28.30 -53.67
CA PRO A 113 30.59 -27.01 -53.22
C PRO A 113 29.20 -26.54 -53.78
N ARG A 114 28.77 -25.31 -53.36
CA ARG A 114 27.77 -24.38 -54.01
C ARG A 114 26.30 -24.86 -54.05
N GLN A 115 25.26 -24.04 -54.27
CA GLN A 115 25.03 -22.58 -54.09
C GLN A 115 23.52 -22.32 -53.76
N GLU A 116 23.04 -21.07 -53.89
CA GLU A 116 21.61 -20.66 -53.92
C GLU A 116 20.69 -21.67 -54.66
N GLY A 117 19.40 -21.89 -54.35
CA GLY A 117 18.38 -21.04 -53.74
C GLY A 117 17.19 -20.89 -54.72
N GLY A 118 15.93 -21.07 -54.30
CA GLY A 118 14.80 -20.99 -55.24
C GLY A 118 13.41 -21.35 -54.68
N TRP A 119 12.37 -20.69 -55.19
CA TRP A 119 10.95 -20.87 -54.83
C TRP A 119 10.20 -21.70 -55.89
N GLY A 120 9.12 -22.40 -55.52
CA GLY A 120 8.22 -23.06 -56.50
C GLY A 120 6.93 -23.64 -55.90
N TRP A 121 5.82 -23.57 -56.64
CA TRP A 121 4.45 -24.10 -56.37
C TRP A 121 3.95 -24.81 -57.67
N PRO A 122 2.73 -25.38 -57.76
CA PRO A 122 2.00 -26.36 -56.93
C PRO A 122 1.70 -27.65 -57.79
N PRO A 123 0.60 -28.46 -57.61
CA PRO A 123 -0.78 -28.09 -58.01
C PRO A 123 -1.93 -28.76 -57.17
N LYS A 124 -3.18 -28.75 -57.69
CA LYS A 124 -4.43 -29.27 -57.07
C LYS A 124 -5.03 -30.47 -57.84
N ARG A 125 -5.95 -31.20 -57.19
CA ARG A 125 -7.11 -31.95 -57.75
C ARG A 125 -8.20 -32.08 -56.64
N GLN A 126 -9.50 -32.36 -56.79
CA GLN A 126 -10.59 -32.44 -57.80
C GLN A 126 -11.68 -33.36 -57.16
N GLN A 127 -13.01 -33.42 -57.45
CA GLN A 127 -13.97 -32.65 -58.28
C GLN A 127 -15.43 -33.18 -58.04
N LEU A 128 -16.43 -32.64 -58.77
CA LEU A 128 -17.82 -33.13 -59.04
C LEU A 128 -18.87 -32.87 -57.91
N LEU A 129 -20.17 -32.58 -58.11
CA LEU A 129 -21.14 -32.25 -59.21
C LEU A 129 -22.44 -31.71 -58.51
N VAL A 130 -23.50 -31.07 -59.05
CA VAL A 130 -23.89 -30.38 -60.33
C VAL A 130 -25.18 -29.52 -60.05
N GLY A 131 -25.63 -28.65 -60.97
CA GLY A 131 -26.97 -27.99 -60.93
C GLY A 131 -27.06 -26.64 -61.68
N GLN A 132 -28.24 -26.22 -62.17
CA GLN A 132 -28.38 -25.09 -63.14
C GLN A 132 -29.69 -24.25 -63.03
N GLN A 133 -29.58 -22.99 -63.51
CA GLN A 133 -30.58 -22.10 -64.15
C GLN A 133 -31.78 -21.43 -63.39
N ASP A 134 -31.78 -20.09 -63.46
CA ASP A 134 -32.80 -19.13 -63.98
C ASP A 134 -34.33 -19.28 -63.70
N GLY A 135 -34.99 -18.14 -63.44
CA GLY A 135 -36.46 -17.97 -63.44
C GLY A 135 -36.93 -16.57 -63.01
N GLN A 136 -38.04 -16.06 -63.58
CA GLN A 136 -38.60 -14.73 -63.30
C GLN A 136 -40.10 -14.76 -62.88
N GLN A 137 -40.53 -13.65 -62.25
CA GLN A 137 -41.86 -13.00 -62.33
C GLN A 137 -43.13 -13.55 -61.62
N THR A 138 -43.74 -12.64 -60.84
CA THR A 138 -45.19 -12.29 -60.70
C THR A 138 -46.25 -13.19 -60.00
N GLN A 139 -46.86 -12.55 -58.97
CA GLN A 139 -48.31 -12.29 -58.77
C GLN A 139 -49.27 -13.20 -57.95
N GLN A 140 -49.99 -12.49 -57.06
CA GLN A 140 -51.42 -12.57 -56.64
C GLN A 140 -51.97 -13.66 -55.69
N GLY A 141 -52.82 -13.17 -54.75
CA GLY A 141 -53.87 -13.90 -54.01
C GLY A 141 -53.54 -14.36 -52.58
N LEU A 142 -54.48 -14.38 -51.60
CA LEU A 142 -55.85 -13.82 -51.55
C LEU A 142 -56.41 -13.87 -50.09
N SER A 143 -56.97 -12.76 -49.55
CA SER A 143 -58.02 -12.71 -48.48
C SER A 143 -57.73 -13.28 -47.06
N ARG A 144 -58.48 -12.98 -45.96
CA ARG A 144 -59.75 -12.22 -45.76
C ARG A 144 -59.91 -11.61 -44.34
N ASN A 145 -60.44 -10.37 -44.29
CA ASN A 145 -61.35 -9.69 -43.32
C ASN A 145 -61.18 -9.64 -41.78
N GLY A 146 -61.57 -8.46 -41.24
CA GLY A 146 -61.85 -8.15 -39.81
C GLY A 146 -61.26 -6.80 -39.36
N GLN A 147 -61.70 -5.61 -39.84
CA GLN A 147 -62.89 -4.85 -39.39
C GLN A 147 -63.08 -4.84 -37.84
N GLN A 148 -63.29 -3.72 -37.14
CA GLN A 148 -63.58 -2.30 -37.49
C GLN A 148 -63.31 -1.40 -36.22
N GLN A 149 -63.35 -0.06 -36.12
CA GLN A 149 -63.59 1.12 -37.00
C GLN A 149 -63.05 2.42 -36.29
N GLY A 150 -62.67 3.48 -37.04
CA GLY A 150 -62.67 4.91 -36.59
C GLY A 150 -61.58 5.39 -35.59
N GLY A 151 -60.97 6.59 -35.68
CA GLY A 151 -61.17 7.78 -36.53
C GLY A 151 -61.98 8.91 -35.85
N ALA A 152 -61.68 10.22 -35.98
CA ALA A 152 -60.52 10.92 -36.55
C ALA A 152 -60.45 12.41 -36.08
N VAL A 153 -59.26 13.03 -36.21
CA VAL A 153 -58.92 14.48 -36.46
C VAL A 153 -59.93 15.61 -36.15
N GLY A 154 -59.51 16.70 -35.45
CA GLY A 154 -60.21 18.01 -35.57
C GLY A 154 -59.81 19.19 -34.64
N VAL A 155 -58.92 20.08 -35.12
CA VAL A 155 -58.83 21.57 -34.97
C VAL A 155 -59.42 22.33 -33.74
N GLY A 156 -58.64 23.27 -33.16
CA GLY A 156 -59.15 24.40 -32.33
C GLY A 156 -58.06 25.17 -31.54
N GLN A 157 -58.18 26.50 -31.38
CA GLN A 157 -57.26 27.34 -30.56
C GLN A 157 -57.99 28.06 -29.38
N PRO A 158 -57.58 29.25 -28.83
CA PRO A 158 -57.30 29.38 -27.39
C PRO A 158 -58.27 30.37 -26.67
N PRO A 159 -58.07 30.79 -25.40
CA PRO A 159 -57.03 31.77 -25.00
C PRO A 159 -56.36 31.47 -23.63
N GLN A 160 -55.70 32.48 -23.04
CA GLN A 160 -54.82 32.41 -21.84
C GLN A 160 -55.55 32.78 -20.53
N GLN A 161 -55.03 32.33 -19.38
CA GLN A 161 -54.66 33.24 -18.26
C GLN A 161 -53.77 32.60 -17.18
N LEU A 162 -53.26 33.47 -16.29
CA LEU A 162 -52.19 33.32 -15.28
C LEU A 162 -52.55 32.30 -14.16
N GLN A 163 -51.66 31.48 -13.57
CA GLN A 163 -50.30 31.66 -13.02
C GLN A 163 -50.25 32.25 -11.60
N PHE A 164 -50.02 31.41 -10.56
CA PHE A 164 -48.83 31.48 -9.67
C PHE A 164 -48.69 30.24 -8.74
N ASP A 165 -47.66 30.25 -7.88
CA ASP A 165 -46.90 29.06 -7.44
C ASP A 165 -47.20 28.49 -6.05
N ARG A 166 -46.91 27.18 -5.91
CA ARG A 166 -46.00 26.65 -4.88
C ARG A 166 -45.55 25.22 -5.22
N ARG A 167 -44.27 25.02 -5.53
CA ARG A 167 -43.62 23.70 -5.52
C ARG A 167 -42.19 23.73 -4.99
N GLN A 168 -41.79 22.63 -4.36
CA GLN A 168 -40.41 22.26 -4.06
C GLN A 168 -40.00 21.05 -4.92
N GLN A 169 -38.70 20.73 -4.89
CA GLN A 169 -38.08 19.45 -5.30
C GLN A 169 -37.99 19.14 -6.82
N GLY A 170 -36.76 19.14 -7.33
CA GLY A 170 -36.27 18.30 -8.43
C GLY A 170 -34.90 17.74 -8.03
N ALA A 171 -34.51 16.48 -8.25
CA ALA A 171 -34.73 15.55 -9.35
C ALA A 171 -33.92 15.88 -10.62
N TRP A 172 -32.91 15.05 -10.91
CA TRP A 172 -32.18 15.02 -12.19
C TRP A 172 -31.78 13.58 -12.53
N GLY A 173 -32.19 13.10 -13.71
CA GLY A 173 -31.85 11.76 -14.18
C GLY A 173 -32.28 11.51 -15.63
N GLY A 174 -31.38 10.92 -16.41
CA GLY A 174 -31.62 10.55 -17.82
C GLY A 174 -31.35 11.66 -18.84
N GLN A 175 -31.24 11.37 -20.14
CA GLN A 175 -30.97 10.08 -20.78
C GLN A 175 -30.59 10.31 -22.26
N LYS A 176 -29.63 9.55 -22.83
CA LYS A 176 -29.64 9.19 -24.26
C LYS A 176 -29.06 7.78 -24.46
N ARG A 177 -29.73 6.98 -25.30
CA ARG A 177 -29.27 5.69 -25.83
C ARG A 177 -29.09 5.83 -27.34
N GLN A 178 -28.13 5.12 -27.90
CA GLN A 178 -28.15 4.64 -29.29
C GLN A 178 -27.48 3.25 -29.31
N ALA A 179 -27.90 2.39 -30.23
CA ALA A 179 -27.55 0.97 -30.24
C ALA A 179 -26.53 0.63 -31.32
N TYR A 180 -25.74 -0.42 -31.08
CA TYR A 180 -25.05 -1.20 -32.11
C TYR A 180 -24.83 -2.63 -31.60
N GLU A 181 -25.14 -3.60 -32.45
CA GLU A 181 -24.77 -5.01 -32.31
C GLU A 181 -23.67 -5.35 -33.32
N GLY A 182 -22.85 -6.38 -33.07
CA GLY A 182 -21.87 -6.84 -34.08
C GLY A 182 -20.55 -7.44 -33.55
N GLN A 183 -20.57 -8.75 -33.34
CA GLN A 183 -19.48 -9.73 -33.51
C GLN A 183 -18.08 -9.61 -32.83
N GLN A 184 -17.68 -10.79 -32.35
CA GLN A 184 -16.40 -11.31 -31.81
C GLN A 184 -15.13 -10.89 -32.61
N ARG A 185 -13.89 -10.86 -32.07
CA ARG A 185 -13.13 -11.98 -31.43
C ARG A 185 -11.86 -11.51 -30.66
N MET A 186 -11.41 -12.35 -29.72
CA MET A 186 -10.01 -12.65 -29.29
C MET A 186 -8.96 -11.53 -29.09
N GLN A 187 -8.42 -11.38 -27.87
CA GLN A 187 -6.99 -11.04 -27.57
C GLN A 187 -6.63 -11.30 -26.08
N PRO A 188 -5.34 -11.32 -25.67
CA PRO A 188 -4.85 -12.25 -24.63
C PRO A 188 -4.68 -11.71 -23.20
N GLN A 189 -4.34 -12.66 -22.30
CA GLN A 189 -4.01 -12.48 -20.88
C GLN A 189 -2.86 -11.50 -20.60
N GLN A 190 -2.96 -10.76 -19.49
CA GLN A 190 -1.82 -10.13 -18.79
C GLN A 190 -2.04 -10.22 -17.27
N GLU A 191 -1.05 -10.74 -16.53
CA GLU A 191 -1.19 -11.15 -15.12
C GLU A 191 -0.75 -10.06 -14.12
N GLY A 192 -1.48 -9.93 -13.00
CA GLY A 192 -1.26 -8.90 -11.96
C GLY A 192 -0.13 -9.18 -10.95
N GLY A 193 1.04 -9.64 -11.38
CA GLY A 193 2.08 -10.18 -10.49
C GLY A 193 3.03 -9.17 -9.82
N TRP A 194 2.67 -8.61 -8.66
CA TRP A 194 3.60 -7.84 -7.81
C TRP A 194 4.47 -8.72 -6.90
N GLY A 195 5.78 -8.52 -6.92
CA GLY A 195 6.72 -9.21 -6.03
C GLY A 195 7.99 -8.41 -5.78
N TYR A 196 8.18 -7.94 -4.55
CA TYR A 196 9.39 -7.24 -4.12
C TYR A 196 10.37 -8.19 -3.41
N LYS A 197 11.56 -8.34 -4.00
CA LYS A 197 12.86 -8.30 -3.33
C LYS A 197 13.99 -8.51 -4.34
N LYS A 198 15.04 -7.68 -4.25
CA LYS A 198 16.42 -8.04 -4.63
C LYS A 198 17.23 -7.94 -3.35
N GLU A 199 18.10 -8.93 -3.11
CA GLU A 199 19.16 -8.84 -2.11
C GLU A 199 20.47 -8.86 -2.89
N ALA A 200 21.36 -7.91 -2.60
CA ALA A 200 22.61 -7.71 -3.32
C ALA A 200 23.79 -8.03 -2.38
N GLY A 201 24.30 -9.26 -2.49
CA GLY A 201 25.54 -9.66 -1.82
C GLY A 201 26.74 -9.10 -2.57
N SER A 202 27.61 -8.37 -1.86
CA SER A 202 28.88 -7.86 -2.39
C SER A 202 30.02 -8.84 -2.10
N GLY A 203 30.68 -9.35 -3.13
CA GLY A 203 31.88 -10.20 -3.01
C GLY A 203 32.65 -10.25 -4.33
N GLN A 204 33.93 -9.87 -4.31
CA GLN A 204 34.84 -9.96 -5.45
C GLN A 204 35.76 -11.18 -5.30
N ARG A 205 36.00 -11.91 -6.39
CA ARG A 205 37.36 -12.13 -6.92
C ARG A 205 37.34 -12.82 -8.31
N HIS A 206 38.47 -12.72 -9.00
CA HIS A 206 38.82 -13.39 -10.26
C HIS A 206 39.01 -14.92 -10.05
N GLN A 207 39.21 -15.79 -11.05
CA GLN A 207 39.47 -15.65 -12.51
C GLN A 207 38.72 -16.82 -13.24
N THR A 208 38.93 -17.32 -14.47
CA THR A 208 39.99 -17.20 -15.52
C THR A 208 39.37 -17.56 -16.90
N ALA A 209 39.96 -17.05 -18.00
CA ALA A 209 39.99 -17.58 -19.39
C ALA A 209 38.69 -18.09 -20.10
N GLY A 210 38.51 -17.86 -21.42
CA GLY A 210 39.31 -17.06 -22.36
C GLY A 210 38.89 -17.24 -23.84
N GLY A 211 39.37 -16.34 -24.71
CA GLY A 211 39.22 -16.41 -26.18
C GLY A 211 37.87 -15.90 -26.74
N GLY A 212 37.82 -15.01 -27.74
CA GLY A 212 38.91 -14.25 -28.38
C GLY A 212 38.39 -13.33 -29.51
N ASN A 213 39.27 -12.43 -30.00
CA ASN A 213 39.28 -11.68 -31.29
C ASN A 213 38.02 -11.67 -32.18
N ARG A 214 37.57 -10.52 -32.70
CA ARG A 214 38.35 -9.63 -33.59
C ARG A 214 37.66 -8.26 -33.80
N ASP A 215 38.45 -7.24 -34.20
CA ASP A 215 38.23 -6.22 -35.26
C ASP A 215 36.79 -5.69 -35.57
N ARG A 216 36.55 -4.41 -35.92
CA ARG A 216 37.44 -3.35 -36.48
C ARG A 216 36.74 -1.96 -36.52
N PHE A 217 37.51 -0.95 -36.92
CA PHE A 217 37.11 0.39 -37.42
C PHE A 217 36.35 1.35 -36.48
N GLY A 218 36.97 2.50 -36.23
CA GLY A 218 36.32 3.72 -35.74
C GLY A 218 36.71 4.94 -36.60
N THR A 219 36.32 6.13 -36.14
CA THR A 219 36.73 7.46 -36.64
C THR A 219 36.50 8.44 -35.49
N GLN A 220 37.56 8.97 -34.85
CA GLN A 220 38.25 10.22 -35.20
C GLN A 220 37.37 11.47 -35.29
N GLN A 221 37.52 12.38 -34.31
CA GLN A 221 37.87 13.79 -34.57
C GLN A 221 38.55 14.44 -33.34
N GLN A 222 39.61 15.20 -33.62
CA GLN A 222 40.50 16.02 -32.76
C GLN A 222 41.14 17.08 -33.71
N PRO A 223 41.89 18.15 -33.30
CA PRO A 223 42.92 18.24 -32.25
C PRO A 223 42.45 19.18 -31.10
N TYR A 224 43.25 19.80 -30.21
CA TYR A 224 44.70 19.96 -29.98
C TYR A 224 45.08 19.50 -28.54
N ARG A 225 46.33 19.35 -28.06
CA ARG A 225 47.65 20.01 -28.27
C ARG A 225 47.80 21.41 -27.64
N HIS A 226 48.89 21.76 -26.95
CA HIS A 226 50.18 21.11 -26.60
C HIS A 226 50.47 21.37 -25.10
N GLU A 227 51.58 20.94 -24.46
CA GLU A 227 52.29 19.65 -24.24
C GLU A 227 53.41 19.99 -23.18
N GLY A 228 54.18 19.10 -22.54
CA GLY A 228 54.29 17.64 -22.60
C GLY A 228 55.76 17.20 -22.33
N THR A 229 56.06 16.59 -21.17
CA THR A 229 57.42 16.08 -20.85
C THR A 229 57.42 14.71 -20.14
N ARG A 230 58.61 14.10 -20.07
CA ARG A 230 58.92 12.67 -19.78
C ARG A 230 58.92 12.37 -18.24
N SER A 231 59.08 11.15 -17.69
CA SER A 231 59.89 10.02 -18.18
C SER A 231 59.64 8.63 -17.52
N TYR A 232 60.03 7.58 -18.25
CA TYR A 232 60.58 6.25 -17.88
C TYR A 232 59.98 5.31 -16.79
N GLN A 233 59.52 4.16 -17.28
CA GLN A 233 59.84 2.76 -16.89
C GLN A 233 59.58 2.20 -15.48
N ALA A 234 59.30 0.89 -15.44
CA ALA A 234 59.19 0.05 -14.24
C ALA A 234 59.71 -1.37 -14.49
N GLY A 235 60.18 -2.02 -13.43
CA GLY A 235 60.63 -3.43 -13.34
C GLY A 235 61.13 -3.72 -11.91
N GLN A 236 61.28 -4.95 -11.44
CA GLN A 236 60.91 -6.25 -12.01
C GLN A 236 60.83 -7.31 -10.89
N GLN A 237 60.05 -8.38 -11.09
CA GLN A 237 60.25 -9.76 -10.60
C GLN A 237 60.29 -10.16 -9.09
N HIS A 238 59.75 -11.37 -8.84
CA HIS A 238 60.10 -12.36 -7.77
C HIS A 238 59.96 -11.98 -6.27
N SER A 239 59.68 -12.89 -5.31
CA SER A 239 59.31 -14.33 -5.33
C SER A 239 58.56 -14.79 -4.04
N LEU A 240 58.20 -16.08 -3.98
CA LEU A 240 57.49 -16.86 -2.95
C LEU A 240 58.37 -17.21 -1.70
N PRO A 241 57.90 -17.92 -0.64
CA PRO A 241 56.64 -17.80 0.13
C PRO A 241 56.78 -18.10 1.67
N GLN A 242 55.62 -18.27 2.36
CA GLN A 242 55.31 -19.30 3.39
C GLN A 242 55.39 -19.05 4.92
N GLN A 243 54.52 -19.84 5.61
CA GLN A 243 54.51 -20.26 7.03
C GLN A 243 54.23 -19.22 8.15
N GLN A 244 53.81 -19.63 9.36
CA GLN A 244 52.66 -20.48 9.74
C GLN A 244 52.37 -20.35 11.26
N GLN A 245 51.14 -20.70 11.71
CA GLN A 245 50.79 -21.05 13.11
C GLN A 245 50.95 -19.96 14.20
N GLN A 246 50.51 -20.15 15.46
CA GLN A 246 49.15 -20.47 15.95
C GLN A 246 49.04 -20.13 17.47
N GLN A 247 47.82 -20.11 18.03
CA GLN A 247 47.49 -20.15 19.49
C GLN A 247 47.85 -18.85 20.28
N GLN A 248 46.93 -18.21 21.04
CA GLN A 248 46.34 -18.57 22.36
C GLN A 248 47.40 -18.60 23.49
N HIS A 249 47.23 -17.93 24.64
CA HIS A 249 46.05 -17.85 25.52
C HIS A 249 45.94 -16.56 26.38
N GLN A 250 44.82 -16.46 27.14
CA GLN A 250 44.60 -15.96 28.53
C GLN A 250 45.62 -14.99 29.18
N GLY A 251 45.24 -14.02 30.02
CA GLY A 251 43.93 -13.63 30.58
C GLY A 251 44.06 -12.91 31.94
N THR A 252 42.98 -12.30 32.45
CA THR A 252 42.91 -11.47 33.71
C THR A 252 43.72 -10.14 33.66
N GLY A 253 43.43 -9.09 34.44
CA GLY A 253 42.37 -8.84 35.44
C GLY A 253 42.20 -7.33 35.77
N PHE A 254 41.18 -6.99 36.57
CA PHE A 254 40.85 -5.64 37.12
C PHE A 254 41.75 -5.30 38.36
N PRO A 255 41.75 -4.10 39.00
CA PRO A 255 40.73 -3.02 39.02
C PRO A 255 41.28 -1.57 38.85
N ALA A 256 40.91 -0.61 39.71
CA ALA A 256 40.84 0.84 39.41
C ALA A 256 41.15 1.78 40.62
N GLU A 257 40.94 3.08 40.37
CA GLU A 257 40.79 4.25 41.29
C GLU A 257 42.03 5.07 41.75
N SER A 258 41.95 6.38 41.43
CA SER A 258 42.44 7.63 42.06
C SER A 258 43.49 7.58 43.21
N ALA A 259 44.42 8.55 43.38
CA ALA A 259 44.25 10.01 43.25
C ALA A 259 45.60 10.81 43.31
N GLN A 260 45.50 12.16 43.35
CA GLN A 260 46.48 13.18 43.82
C GLN A 260 47.51 13.78 42.81
N GLN A 261 48.20 14.84 43.28
CA GLN A 261 48.94 15.92 42.58
C GLN A 261 50.49 15.66 42.59
N PRO A 262 51.48 16.59 42.39
CA PRO A 262 51.44 18.07 42.19
C PRO A 262 52.52 18.77 41.29
N TYR A 263 52.41 20.12 41.18
CA TYR A 263 53.43 21.12 40.78
C TYR A 263 53.92 21.09 39.30
N ARG A 264 54.53 22.14 38.69
CA ARG A 264 55.17 23.40 39.19
C ARG A 264 55.25 24.50 38.08
N GLN A 265 55.10 25.79 38.45
CA GLN A 265 55.71 27.04 37.88
C GLN A 265 55.56 27.38 36.35
N ASP A 266 55.57 28.65 35.87
CA ASP A 266 55.78 29.97 36.53
C ASP A 266 55.09 31.19 35.82
N GLU A 267 55.18 32.39 36.41
CA GLU A 267 54.65 33.71 35.95
C GLU A 267 55.35 34.30 34.67
N ALA A 268 54.83 35.20 33.81
CA ALA A 268 53.83 36.30 33.81
C ALA A 268 54.37 37.74 34.10
N ARG A 269 53.58 38.81 33.77
CA ARG A 269 53.81 40.30 33.93
C ARG A 269 54.46 41.03 32.71
N ARG A 270 54.21 42.33 32.40
CA ARG A 270 53.28 43.38 32.93
C ARG A 270 53.04 44.60 31.97
N CYS A 271 51.84 45.21 32.08
CA CYS A 271 51.45 46.66 32.05
C CYS A 271 51.84 47.70 30.95
N GLN A 272 50.80 48.40 30.44
CA GLN A 272 50.64 49.90 30.29
C GLN A 272 51.51 50.64 29.23
N SER A 273 51.16 51.81 28.65
CA SER A 273 49.91 52.63 28.56
C SER A 273 50.08 53.76 27.50
N GLY A 274 49.00 54.40 26.99
CA GLY A 274 49.10 55.68 26.25
C GLY A 274 47.98 55.97 25.22
N GLN A 275 47.50 57.21 25.15
CA GLN A 275 46.43 57.69 24.24
C GLN A 275 46.97 58.58 23.10
N GLN A 276 46.25 58.73 21.97
CA GLN A 276 45.89 60.07 21.40
C GLN A 276 45.01 60.05 20.12
N LYS A 277 43.92 60.85 20.15
CA LYS A 277 43.29 61.72 19.10
C LYS A 277 42.86 61.18 17.71
N SER A 278 42.07 62.00 17.01
CA SER A 278 41.23 61.77 15.80
C SER A 278 40.95 63.11 15.07
N PRO A 279 40.06 63.25 14.05
CA PRO A 279 39.74 62.50 12.81
C PRO A 279 40.05 63.36 11.51
N PRO A 280 39.74 62.96 10.24
CA PRO A 280 38.41 63.04 9.58
C PRO A 280 38.06 61.77 8.72
N GLN A 281 36.81 61.41 8.35
CA GLN A 281 35.82 62.02 7.41
C GLN A 281 36.34 62.19 5.96
N GLN A 282 35.68 61.82 4.84
CA GLN A 282 34.33 61.29 4.46
C GLN A 282 34.51 60.19 3.35
N GLN A 283 33.53 59.51 2.71
CA GLN A 283 32.11 59.80 2.41
C GLN A 283 31.29 58.50 2.15
N GLN A 284 29.96 58.61 2.02
CA GLN A 284 29.01 57.47 2.01
C GLN A 284 28.54 57.04 0.60
N LYS A 285 28.20 55.76 0.43
CA LYS A 285 27.00 55.33 -0.33
C LYS A 285 26.24 54.24 0.44
N GLN A 286 24.92 54.31 0.41
CA GLN A 286 24.02 53.50 1.23
C GLN A 286 23.63 52.19 0.54
N HIS A 287 23.58 51.09 1.29
CA HIS A 287 22.65 49.99 1.04
C HIS A 287 22.01 49.59 2.37
N GLN A 288 20.67 49.71 2.44
CA GLN A 288 19.90 49.27 3.60
C GLN A 288 19.80 47.74 3.60
N GLY A 289 20.58 47.07 4.44
CA GLY A 289 20.43 45.65 4.70
C GLY A 289 19.18 45.37 5.53
N LEU A 290 18.23 44.62 4.98
CA LEU A 290 17.12 44.08 5.76
C LEU A 290 17.67 43.06 6.76
N GLY A 291 17.43 43.30 8.05
CA GLY A 291 17.93 42.45 9.12
C GLY A 291 17.30 41.05 9.07
N PHE A 292 18.12 40.02 8.86
CA PHE A 292 17.72 38.64 9.09
C PHE A 292 17.64 38.40 10.60
N VAL A 293 16.42 38.18 11.10
CA VAL A 293 16.23 37.68 12.47
C VAL A 293 16.80 36.26 12.54
N ALA A 294 17.75 36.04 13.45
CA ALA A 294 18.28 34.71 13.71
C ALA A 294 17.15 33.81 14.23
N GLY A 295 16.90 32.69 13.54
CA GLY A 295 15.84 31.76 13.92
C GLY A 295 16.19 31.04 15.22
N GLU A 296 15.27 31.06 16.18
CA GLU A 296 15.39 30.30 17.42
C GLU A 296 15.59 28.80 17.12
N GLU A 297 16.55 28.16 17.80
CA GLU A 297 16.65 26.70 17.78
C GLU A 297 15.46 26.12 18.55
N GLU A 298 14.37 25.79 17.85
CA GLU A 298 13.19 25.20 18.46
C GLU A 298 13.60 23.93 19.26
N SER A 299 13.52 24.02 20.59
CA SER A 299 13.80 22.91 21.48
C SER A 299 12.72 21.84 21.33
N ALA A 300 12.91 20.66 21.93
CA ALA A 300 11.75 19.84 22.20
C ALA A 300 10.82 20.61 23.17
N PRO A 301 9.48 20.51 23.04
CA PRO A 301 8.55 21.26 23.86
C PRO A 301 8.64 20.84 25.33
N ALA A 302 8.75 21.81 26.23
CA ALA A 302 8.76 21.55 27.67
C ALA A 302 7.37 21.04 28.12
N TYR A 303 7.34 19.87 28.77
CA TYR A 303 6.10 19.17 29.09
C TYR A 303 5.35 19.73 30.30
N ASN A 304 4.64 20.84 30.09
CA ASN A 304 3.40 21.09 30.82
C ASN A 304 2.32 20.16 30.25
N VAL A 305 1.83 19.22 31.04
CA VAL A 305 0.90 18.16 30.59
C VAL A 305 -0.51 18.72 30.41
N VAL A 306 -0.78 19.30 29.25
CA VAL A 306 -2.11 19.82 28.89
C VAL A 306 -2.86 18.82 28.01
N SER A 307 -3.28 17.69 28.59
CA SER A 307 -4.43 16.97 28.02
C SER A 307 -5.71 17.67 28.46
N CYS A 308 -6.31 18.43 27.54
CA CYS A 308 -7.50 19.24 27.80
C CYS A 308 -8.73 18.44 28.27
N ALA A 309 -8.72 17.11 28.07
CA ALA A 309 -9.82 16.21 28.38
C ALA A 309 -9.44 15.02 29.29
N GLY A 310 -8.32 15.10 30.02
CA GLY A 310 -7.88 14.04 30.95
C GLY A 310 -7.45 12.73 30.28
N VAL A 311 -7.10 12.77 29.00
CA VAL A 311 -6.61 11.60 28.25
C VAL A 311 -5.20 11.26 28.73
N GLN A 312 -5.08 10.15 29.48
CA GLN A 312 -3.80 9.61 29.90
C GLN A 312 -2.90 9.33 28.68
N ARG A 313 -1.65 9.78 28.77
CA ARG A 313 -0.57 9.50 27.82
C ARG A 313 0.30 8.38 28.38
N GLY A 314 0.93 7.60 27.51
CA GLY A 314 1.73 6.46 27.94
C GLY A 314 3.03 6.87 28.61
N THR A 315 3.52 5.99 29.48
CA THR A 315 4.69 6.16 30.35
C THR A 315 5.78 5.11 30.07
N LEU A 316 5.40 3.94 29.54
CA LEU A 316 6.27 2.79 29.34
C LEU A 316 7.36 3.04 28.29
N GLY A 317 8.57 2.56 28.56
CA GLY A 317 9.71 2.56 27.62
C GLY A 317 10.70 3.70 27.82
N ARG A 318 11.92 3.55 27.27
CA ARG A 318 12.99 4.55 27.47
C ARG A 318 12.65 5.83 26.68
N GLN A 319 12.75 7.00 27.31
CA GLN A 319 12.52 8.27 26.62
C GLN A 319 13.68 8.59 25.64
N GLY A 320 13.39 9.39 24.62
CA GLY A 320 14.36 9.95 23.67
C GLY A 320 13.73 11.06 22.85
N ILE A 321 14.51 11.75 22.01
CA ILE A 321 14.04 12.86 21.15
C ILE A 321 14.33 12.57 19.68
N CYS A 322 13.36 12.83 18.81
CA CYS A 322 13.51 12.77 17.35
C CYS A 322 12.84 13.97 16.68
N GLU A 323 13.19 14.23 15.42
CA GLU A 323 12.46 15.19 14.58
C GLU A 323 11.30 14.52 13.85
N VAL A 324 10.27 15.30 13.55
CA VAL A 324 9.15 14.92 12.69
C VAL A 324 9.13 15.87 11.49
N ASN A 325 8.73 15.40 10.30
CA ASN A 325 8.56 16.24 9.11
C ASN A 325 7.34 17.17 9.15
N TYR A 326 7.08 17.76 10.31
CA TYR A 326 6.06 18.76 10.54
C TYR A 326 6.77 20.08 10.85
N LEU A 327 6.23 21.19 10.36
CA LEU A 327 6.62 22.54 10.77
C LEU A 327 5.59 23.06 11.77
N ARG A 328 6.02 23.83 12.78
CA ARG A 328 5.09 24.58 13.64
C ARG A 328 4.33 25.60 12.80
N MET A 329 3.01 25.68 12.96
CA MET A 329 2.15 26.61 12.22
C MET A 329 1.58 27.64 13.20
N ASN A 330 2.14 28.85 13.21
CA ASN A 330 1.58 29.97 13.97
C ASN A 330 0.33 30.49 13.24
N ILE A 331 -0.76 30.63 14.00
CA ILE A 331 -2.04 31.20 13.55
C ILE A 331 -2.58 32.21 14.56
N ASP A 332 -1.70 32.79 15.40
CA ASP A 332 -2.08 33.72 16.46
C ASP A 332 -2.61 35.04 15.89
N LYS A 333 -2.22 35.34 14.64
CA LYS A 333 -2.62 36.53 13.87
C LYS A 333 -3.64 36.23 12.76
N MET A 334 -4.14 34.99 12.68
CA MET A 334 -5.20 34.61 11.73
C MET A 334 -6.54 35.20 12.19
N ALA A 335 -7.27 35.88 11.30
CA ALA A 335 -8.60 36.41 11.60
C ALA A 335 -9.55 35.30 12.12
N ASP A 336 -10.51 35.65 12.97
CA ASP A 336 -11.49 34.69 13.53
C ASP A 336 -12.49 34.17 12.50
N ILE A 337 -12.72 34.94 11.43
CA ILE A 337 -13.67 34.64 10.36
C ILE A 337 -13.00 34.83 9.00
N ALA A 338 -13.33 33.97 8.04
CA ALA A 338 -13.13 34.19 6.61
C ALA A 338 -14.47 34.05 5.87
N TYR A 339 -14.57 34.67 4.69
CA TYR A 339 -15.80 34.71 3.89
C TYR A 339 -15.68 33.82 2.64
N HIS A 340 -16.64 32.92 2.46
CA HIS A 340 -16.66 31.88 1.43
C HIS A 340 -17.61 32.22 0.27
N TYR A 341 -17.06 32.19 -0.94
CA TYR A 341 -17.72 32.53 -2.19
C TYR A 341 -17.63 31.37 -3.19
N ASP A 342 -18.74 31.11 -3.88
CA ASP A 342 -18.78 30.23 -5.05
C ASP A 342 -18.34 31.01 -6.30
N VAL A 343 -17.38 30.46 -7.03
CA VAL A 343 -16.85 30.99 -8.28
C VAL A 343 -17.32 30.11 -9.44
N THR A 344 -18.01 30.72 -10.41
CA THR A 344 -18.42 30.05 -11.65
C THR A 344 -17.77 30.74 -12.84
N ILE A 345 -17.00 29.99 -13.63
CA ILE A 345 -16.28 30.49 -14.81
C ILE A 345 -16.81 29.76 -16.05
N THR A 346 -17.30 30.52 -17.02
CA THR A 346 -17.87 30.02 -18.27
C THR A 346 -17.01 30.50 -19.45
N PRO A 347 -16.56 29.60 -20.33
CA PRO A 347 -16.71 28.14 -20.32
C PRO A 347 -15.86 27.44 -19.23
N ASP A 348 -16.34 26.29 -18.72
CA ASP A 348 -15.61 25.47 -17.72
C ASP A 348 -14.30 24.83 -18.26
N ARG A 349 -14.08 24.97 -19.57
CA ARG A 349 -13.03 24.27 -20.32
C ARG A 349 -12.34 25.16 -21.36
N PRO A 350 -11.04 24.93 -21.61
CA PRO A 350 -10.18 23.95 -20.93
C PRO A 350 -9.73 24.45 -19.54
N LYS A 351 -9.77 23.56 -18.53
CA LYS A 351 -9.57 23.91 -17.11
C LYS A 351 -8.25 24.63 -16.76
N LYS A 352 -7.27 24.69 -17.66
CA LYS A 352 -6.03 25.45 -17.47
C LYS A 352 -6.24 26.96 -17.30
N PHE A 353 -7.36 27.51 -17.77
CA PHE A 353 -7.63 28.95 -17.71
C PHE A 353 -8.38 29.42 -16.47
N LEU A 354 -9.03 28.53 -15.71
CA LEU A 354 -9.89 28.93 -14.58
C LEU A 354 -9.13 29.75 -13.53
N ARG A 355 -7.86 29.39 -13.27
CA ARG A 355 -6.98 30.16 -12.40
C ARG A 355 -6.53 31.49 -13.02
N PRO A 356 -5.90 31.52 -14.22
CA PRO A 356 -5.62 32.77 -14.92
C PRO A 356 -6.79 33.77 -15.02
N ALA A 357 -8.03 33.30 -15.24
CA ALA A 357 -9.22 34.15 -15.26
C ALA A 357 -9.56 34.70 -13.87
N PHE A 358 -9.50 33.87 -12.83
CA PHE A 358 -9.69 34.34 -11.45
C PHE A 358 -8.58 35.34 -11.03
N ASP A 359 -7.31 34.99 -11.23
CA ASP A 359 -6.16 35.85 -10.95
C ASP A 359 -6.25 37.20 -11.70
N GLN A 360 -6.79 37.21 -12.93
CA GLN A 360 -7.01 38.44 -13.69
C GLN A 360 -8.18 39.27 -13.16
N CYS A 361 -9.31 38.63 -12.85
CA CYS A 361 -10.47 39.29 -12.22
C CYS A 361 -10.08 39.93 -10.88
N GLN A 362 -9.35 39.21 -10.03
CA GLN A 362 -8.87 39.74 -8.76
C GLN A 362 -7.96 40.96 -8.97
N ARG A 363 -7.06 40.93 -9.95
CA ARG A 363 -6.21 42.11 -10.27
C ARG A 363 -6.98 43.32 -10.80
N GLN A 364 -8.08 43.11 -11.51
CA GLN A 364 -8.85 44.19 -12.14
C GLN A 364 -9.88 44.82 -11.18
N TYR A 365 -10.63 44.00 -10.45
CA TYR A 365 -11.82 44.44 -9.70
C TYR A 365 -11.70 44.28 -8.17
N PHE A 366 -10.75 43.47 -7.69
CA PHE A 366 -10.59 43.13 -6.28
C PHE A 366 -9.14 43.26 -5.80
N SER A 367 -8.38 44.23 -6.32
CA SER A 367 -6.95 44.39 -6.05
C SER A 367 -6.63 44.67 -4.58
N GLN A 368 -7.60 45.22 -3.84
CA GLN A 368 -7.58 45.46 -2.40
C GLN A 368 -7.99 44.24 -1.54
N TYR A 369 -8.58 43.19 -2.14
CA TYR A 369 -9.03 41.99 -1.42
C TYR A 369 -8.06 40.82 -1.62
N VAL A 370 -7.50 40.31 -0.53
CA VAL A 370 -6.61 39.15 -0.56
C VAL A 370 -7.44 37.85 -0.51
N MET A 371 -7.71 37.32 -1.69
CA MET A 371 -8.52 36.12 -1.90
C MET A 371 -7.65 34.86 -2.12
N ALA A 372 -8.18 33.70 -1.74
CA ALA A 372 -7.59 32.37 -1.92
C ALA A 372 -8.56 31.48 -2.71
N PHE A 373 -8.13 30.93 -3.86
CA PHE A 373 -9.01 30.19 -4.78
C PHE A 373 -8.57 28.73 -5.01
N ASP A 374 -9.51 27.79 -4.90
CA ASP A 374 -9.27 26.34 -5.07
C ASP A 374 -8.96 25.93 -6.52
N GLY A 375 -9.21 26.82 -7.50
CA GLY A 375 -8.97 26.59 -8.93
C GLY A 375 -10.10 25.89 -9.66
N SER A 376 -11.29 25.85 -9.05
CA SER A 376 -12.47 25.11 -9.51
C SER A 376 -13.77 25.84 -9.19
N LYS A 377 -14.05 26.12 -7.91
CA LYS A 377 -15.28 26.73 -7.40
C LYS A 377 -15.12 27.50 -6.09
N SER A 378 -14.43 26.95 -5.09
CA SER A 378 -14.39 27.52 -3.74
C SER A 378 -13.37 28.66 -3.64
N CYS A 379 -13.81 29.84 -3.22
CA CYS A 379 -12.93 30.98 -2.91
C CYS A 379 -13.16 31.50 -1.48
N TYR A 380 -12.10 31.95 -0.83
CA TYR A 380 -12.11 32.48 0.53
C TYR A 380 -11.44 33.85 0.57
N SER A 381 -11.99 34.80 1.33
CA SER A 381 -11.42 36.13 1.57
C SER A 381 -11.34 36.43 3.07
N VAL A 382 -10.35 37.22 3.50
CA VAL A 382 -10.24 37.72 4.89
C VAL A 382 -11.29 38.78 5.17
N MET A 383 -11.54 39.67 4.20
CA MET A 383 -12.55 40.72 4.28
C MET A 383 -13.79 40.33 3.48
N ARG A 384 -14.99 40.67 3.98
CA ARG A 384 -16.23 40.49 3.24
C ARG A 384 -16.25 41.44 2.03
N LEU A 385 -16.68 40.94 0.89
CA LEU A 385 -16.94 41.77 -0.29
C LEU A 385 -18.23 42.62 -0.05
N PRO A 386 -18.31 43.86 -0.55
CA PRO A 386 -19.47 44.74 -0.34
C PRO A 386 -20.81 44.19 -0.86
N GLU A 387 -20.78 43.39 -1.93
CA GLU A 387 -21.97 42.84 -2.58
C GLU A 387 -21.98 41.30 -2.56
N LYS A 388 -23.18 40.73 -2.67
CA LYS A 388 -23.39 39.28 -2.60
C LYS A 388 -23.19 38.53 -3.91
N SER A 389 -23.07 39.23 -5.04
CA SER A 389 -22.88 38.61 -6.35
C SER A 389 -22.22 39.59 -7.30
N TYR A 390 -21.14 39.15 -7.94
CA TYR A 390 -20.42 39.88 -8.97
C TYR A 390 -20.41 39.08 -10.26
N GLU A 391 -20.44 39.77 -11.40
CA GLU A 391 -20.34 39.16 -12.72
C GLU A 391 -19.48 40.04 -13.63
N TYR A 392 -18.41 39.48 -14.17
CA TYR A 392 -17.45 40.19 -15.03
C TYR A 392 -17.06 39.35 -16.24
N GLU A 393 -16.78 39.99 -17.36
CA GLU A 393 -16.09 39.36 -18.49
C GLU A 393 -14.59 39.63 -18.39
N ILE A 394 -13.80 38.56 -18.46
CA ILE A 394 -12.36 38.55 -18.15
C ILE A 394 -11.59 37.97 -19.32
N GLU A 395 -10.62 38.71 -19.82
CA GLU A 395 -9.76 38.24 -20.90
C GLU A 395 -8.45 37.63 -20.41
N VAL A 396 -8.11 36.47 -20.97
CA VAL A 396 -6.88 35.73 -20.67
C VAL A 396 -6.16 35.37 -21.95
N MET A 397 -4.86 35.62 -22.03
CA MET A 397 -4.04 35.18 -23.17
C MET A 397 -3.74 33.69 -23.12
N ASP A 398 -3.92 32.99 -24.26
CA ASP A 398 -3.43 31.63 -24.47
C ASP A 398 -1.91 31.61 -24.72
N SER A 399 -1.31 30.42 -24.74
CA SER A 399 0.12 30.14 -24.95
C SER A 399 0.58 30.35 -26.40
N GLY A 400 0.10 31.41 -27.03
CA GLY A 400 0.25 31.77 -28.44
C GLY A 400 -0.60 33.02 -28.77
N ASP A 401 -0.60 33.97 -27.82
CA ASP A 401 -1.04 35.37 -27.93
C ASP A 401 -2.46 35.60 -28.46
N ARG A 402 -3.36 34.65 -28.16
CA ARG A 402 -4.80 34.76 -28.41
C ARG A 402 -5.53 35.07 -27.12
N GLN A 403 -6.16 36.24 -27.02
CA GLN A 403 -7.15 36.51 -25.97
C GLN A 403 -8.29 35.49 -26.02
N LYS A 404 -8.79 35.16 -24.83
CA LYS A 404 -10.00 34.36 -24.60
C LYS A 404 -10.77 35.02 -23.47
N SER A 405 -11.98 35.47 -23.79
CA SER A 405 -12.91 36.08 -22.86
C SER A 405 -13.65 34.96 -22.08
N PHE A 406 -13.78 35.15 -20.77
CA PHE A 406 -14.47 34.25 -19.84
C PHE A 406 -15.46 35.05 -19.01
N LYS A 407 -16.72 34.60 -18.95
CA LYS A 407 -17.70 35.14 -18.01
C LYS A 407 -17.46 34.51 -16.63
N LEU A 408 -17.08 35.33 -15.66
CA LEU A 408 -16.73 34.94 -14.29
C LEU A 408 -17.75 35.55 -13.32
N GLN A 409 -18.42 34.69 -12.57
CA GLN A 409 -19.33 35.04 -11.49
C GLN A 409 -18.69 34.69 -10.13
N ILE A 410 -18.76 35.60 -9.16
CA ILE A 410 -18.41 35.35 -7.75
C ILE A 410 -19.67 35.61 -6.92
N LYS A 411 -20.18 34.59 -6.22
CA LYS A 411 -21.40 34.69 -5.40
C LYS A 411 -21.11 34.34 -3.95
N GLU A 412 -21.62 35.14 -3.02
CA GLU A 412 -21.65 34.81 -1.58
C GLU A 412 -22.42 33.49 -1.37
N THR A 413 -21.83 32.56 -0.61
CA THR A 413 -22.48 31.26 -0.33
C THR A 413 -23.52 31.37 0.79
N ASP A 414 -24.47 30.44 0.84
CA ASP A 414 -25.63 30.51 1.75
C ASP A 414 -25.25 30.54 3.24
N ILE A 415 -24.04 30.06 3.60
CA ILE A 415 -23.41 30.24 4.90
C ILE A 415 -22.02 30.84 4.65
N PRO A 416 -21.89 32.17 4.49
CA PRO A 416 -20.65 32.74 3.94
C PRO A 416 -19.52 32.73 4.96
N GLU A 417 -19.84 32.90 6.24
CA GLU A 417 -18.85 32.99 7.31
C GLU A 417 -18.27 31.60 7.62
N VAL A 418 -16.95 31.54 7.69
CA VAL A 418 -16.13 30.37 8.05
C VAL A 418 -15.34 30.75 9.29
N GLU A 419 -15.75 30.18 10.43
CA GLU A 419 -15.09 30.37 11.72
C GLU A 419 -13.70 29.75 11.72
N LEU A 420 -12.67 30.57 11.46
CA LEU A 420 -11.26 30.20 11.56
C LEU A 420 -10.78 30.17 13.02
N ALA A 421 -11.47 30.86 13.94
CA ALA A 421 -11.19 30.78 15.39
C ALA A 421 -11.18 29.34 15.92
N SER A 422 -12.04 28.48 15.35
CA SER A 422 -12.08 27.04 15.61
C SER A 422 -10.72 26.32 15.44
N LEU A 423 -9.82 26.82 14.59
CA LEU A 423 -8.47 26.27 14.41
C LEU A 423 -7.53 26.57 15.61
N ARG A 424 -7.93 27.48 16.51
CA ARG A 424 -7.28 27.75 17.81
C ARG A 424 -7.98 27.09 18.98
N SER A 425 -9.30 26.90 18.92
CA SER A 425 -10.12 26.38 20.04
C SER A 425 -10.49 24.89 19.97
N TYR A 426 -10.10 24.17 18.91
CA TYR A 426 -10.41 22.74 18.70
C TYR A 426 -10.02 21.80 19.87
N HIS A 427 -9.15 22.26 20.78
CA HIS A 427 -8.83 21.60 22.06
C HIS A 427 -10.05 21.36 22.97
N ASN A 428 -11.18 22.02 22.71
CA ASN A 428 -12.46 21.78 23.38
C ASN A 428 -13.31 20.71 22.67
N ASP A 429 -13.01 20.39 21.41
CA ASP A 429 -13.84 19.57 20.52
C ASP A 429 -13.34 18.12 20.39
N ARG A 430 -14.14 17.27 19.71
CA ARG A 430 -13.75 15.90 19.35
C ARG A 430 -13.31 15.82 17.89
N VAL A 431 -12.48 14.83 17.56
CA VAL A 431 -11.82 14.72 16.24
C VAL A 431 -12.75 14.50 15.05
N PHE A 432 -13.96 13.97 15.26
CA PHE A 432 -14.98 13.87 14.21
C PHE A 432 -15.83 15.15 14.08
N ASP A 433 -15.79 16.03 15.09
CA ASP A 433 -16.42 17.35 15.11
C ASP A 433 -15.44 18.46 14.66
N LYS A 434 -14.24 18.08 14.17
CA LYS A 434 -13.22 18.98 13.58
C LYS A 434 -13.85 20.04 12.68
N PRO A 435 -13.33 21.29 12.68
CA PRO A 435 -13.85 22.36 11.85
C PRO A 435 -13.48 22.17 10.36
N MET A 436 -14.21 21.28 9.69
CA MET A 436 -13.97 20.88 8.29
C MET A 436 -13.97 22.08 7.33
N ARG A 437 -14.83 23.07 7.57
CA ARG A 437 -14.90 24.30 6.76
C ARG A 437 -13.63 25.16 6.90
N ALA A 438 -13.15 25.35 8.13
CA ALA A 438 -11.92 26.09 8.40
C ALA A 438 -10.67 25.35 7.90
N LEU A 439 -10.61 24.03 8.06
CA LEU A 439 -9.55 23.19 7.51
C LEU A 439 -9.55 23.18 5.96
N GLN A 440 -10.72 23.19 5.33
CA GLN A 440 -10.84 23.30 3.86
C GLN A 440 -10.40 24.69 3.37
N ALA A 441 -10.79 25.76 4.05
CA ALA A 441 -10.31 27.11 3.76
C ALA A 441 -8.78 27.18 3.89
N LEU A 442 -8.22 26.65 4.99
CA LEU A 442 -6.79 26.56 5.22
C LEU A 442 -6.06 25.75 4.13
N GLU A 443 -6.59 24.60 3.69
CA GLU A 443 -6.00 23.87 2.55
C GLU A 443 -5.95 24.69 1.25
N VAL A 444 -6.91 25.59 1.01
CA VAL A 444 -6.91 26.49 -0.15
C VAL A 444 -5.94 27.66 0.02
N ILE A 445 -5.85 28.24 1.23
CA ILE A 445 -4.86 29.27 1.58
C ILE A 445 -3.43 28.72 1.41
N LEU A 446 -3.12 27.56 2.02
CA LEU A 446 -1.84 26.84 1.90
C LEU A 446 -1.49 26.50 0.45
N ALA A 447 -2.48 26.18 -0.38
CA ALA A 447 -2.28 25.83 -1.77
C ALA A 447 -1.99 27.03 -2.68
N SER A 448 -2.50 28.22 -2.32
CA SER A 448 -2.54 29.43 -3.17
C SER A 448 -1.18 29.80 -3.78
N ASN A 449 -0.12 29.75 -2.97
CA ASN A 449 1.25 30.03 -3.38
C ASN A 449 1.77 29.02 -4.44
N ASN A 450 1.60 27.73 -4.14
CA ASN A 450 2.24 26.65 -4.88
C ASN A 450 1.68 26.48 -6.30
N HIS A 451 0.49 27.02 -6.60
CA HIS A 451 -0.08 27.00 -7.95
C HIS A 451 0.73 27.79 -8.98
N LYS A 452 1.53 28.78 -8.56
CA LYS A 452 2.42 29.56 -9.44
C LYS A 452 3.80 28.92 -9.59
N LEU A 453 4.16 28.01 -8.68
CA LEU A 453 5.51 27.44 -8.53
C LEU A 453 5.59 25.93 -8.80
N GLY A 454 4.46 25.25 -9.03
CA GLY A 454 4.42 23.81 -9.26
C GLY A 454 3.06 23.25 -9.71
N ILE A 455 3.11 22.06 -10.29
CA ILE A 455 1.97 21.36 -10.89
C ILE A 455 1.18 20.62 -9.80
N ARG A 456 -0.07 21.03 -9.52
CA ARG A 456 -0.91 20.40 -8.48
C ARG A 456 -1.40 19.01 -8.92
N VAL A 457 -1.21 17.99 -8.08
CA VAL A 457 -1.94 16.72 -8.13
C VAL A 457 -2.39 16.36 -6.71
N GLY A 458 -3.69 16.54 -6.43
CA GLY A 458 -4.24 16.36 -5.08
C GLY A 458 -3.68 17.39 -4.08
N ARG A 459 -3.06 16.88 -3.01
CA ARG A 459 -2.34 17.66 -1.97
C ARG A 459 -0.84 17.85 -2.27
N SER A 460 -0.34 17.35 -3.41
CA SER A 460 1.07 17.46 -3.80
C SER A 460 1.29 18.45 -4.94
N PHE A 461 2.45 19.12 -4.95
CA PHE A 461 2.86 20.10 -5.95
C PHE A 461 4.23 19.74 -6.53
N TYR A 462 4.28 19.44 -7.82
CA TYR A 462 5.47 18.94 -8.50
C TYR A 462 6.23 20.05 -9.21
N ARG A 463 7.55 20.11 -8.99
CA ARG A 463 8.44 21.00 -9.72
C ARG A 463 9.08 20.22 -10.88
N LYS A 464 9.19 20.85 -12.05
CA LYS A 464 10.01 20.33 -13.15
C LYS A 464 11.48 20.26 -12.69
N PRO A 465 12.13 19.09 -12.72
CA PRO A 465 13.48 18.95 -12.19
C PRO A 465 14.50 19.60 -13.13
N THR A 466 15.67 19.94 -12.60
CA THR A 466 16.84 20.36 -13.39
C THR A 466 17.50 19.17 -14.10
N GLU A 467 17.47 18.00 -13.47
CA GLU A 467 17.98 16.73 -14.01
C GLU A 467 16.84 15.71 -14.13
N PHE A 468 16.69 15.10 -15.30
CA PHE A 468 15.59 14.16 -15.56
C PHE A 468 15.93 12.74 -15.13
N TYR A 469 15.08 12.14 -14.29
CA TYR A 469 15.19 10.72 -13.95
C TYR A 469 14.26 9.89 -14.85
N ASP A 470 14.85 9.20 -15.82
CA ASP A 470 14.15 8.33 -16.78
C ASP A 470 13.47 7.13 -16.11
N LEU A 471 12.15 7.00 -16.29
CA LEU A 471 11.34 5.87 -15.84
C LEU A 471 11.12 4.80 -16.93
N GLY A 472 11.56 5.04 -18.17
CA GLY A 472 11.36 4.16 -19.33
C GLY A 472 9.96 4.29 -19.94
N ASP A 473 9.81 3.73 -21.15
CA ASP A 473 8.60 3.83 -22.01
C ASP A 473 8.13 5.28 -22.27
N GLY A 474 9.06 6.24 -22.34
CA GLY A 474 8.75 7.66 -22.57
C GLY A 474 8.31 8.44 -21.33
N TYR A 475 8.49 7.89 -20.11
CA TYR A 475 8.20 8.57 -18.85
C TYR A 475 9.46 9.10 -18.14
N GLU A 476 9.34 10.28 -17.55
CA GLU A 476 10.29 10.88 -16.59
C GLU A 476 9.63 11.05 -15.22
N MET A 477 10.42 11.19 -14.15
CA MET A 477 9.92 11.34 -12.78
C MET A 477 10.11 12.78 -12.27
N TYR A 478 9.03 13.43 -11.83
CA TYR A 478 9.11 14.71 -11.11
C TYR A 478 8.99 14.48 -9.61
N THR A 479 9.73 15.29 -8.85
CA THR A 479 9.66 15.33 -7.38
C THR A 479 8.87 16.59 -6.98
N GLY A 480 8.08 16.47 -5.92
CA GLY A 480 7.21 17.54 -5.44
C GLY A 480 7.00 17.48 -3.93
N ILE A 481 6.50 18.58 -3.36
CA ILE A 481 6.12 18.64 -1.95
C ILE A 481 4.69 18.12 -1.80
N TYR A 482 4.46 17.22 -0.84
CA TYR A 482 3.16 17.01 -0.23
C TYR A 482 3.02 17.99 0.94
N GLN A 483 1.83 18.57 1.14
CA GLN A 483 1.52 19.36 2.33
C GLN A 483 0.10 19.06 2.86
N ALA A 484 -0.08 19.09 4.17
CA ALA A 484 -1.38 19.11 4.83
C ALA A 484 -1.32 19.78 6.20
N ALA A 485 -2.36 20.55 6.55
CA ALA A 485 -2.57 21.00 7.93
C ALA A 485 -2.95 19.80 8.82
N ILE A 486 -2.37 19.76 10.02
CA ILE A 486 -2.64 18.77 11.06
C ILE A 486 -2.92 19.52 12.37
N LEU A 487 -3.97 19.11 13.08
CA LEU A 487 -4.27 19.57 14.43
C LEU A 487 -3.73 18.51 15.41
N GLY A 488 -2.57 18.80 16.02
CA GLY A 488 -1.99 18.04 17.12
C GLY A 488 -2.41 18.63 18.46
N GLU A 489 -1.51 18.64 19.45
CA GLU A 489 -1.66 19.49 20.64
C GLU A 489 -1.37 20.97 20.32
N VAL A 490 -0.80 21.25 19.13
CA VAL A 490 -0.78 22.56 18.47
C VAL A 490 -1.09 22.43 16.97
N PRO A 491 -1.40 23.52 16.25
CA PRO A 491 -1.52 23.53 14.80
C PRO A 491 -0.15 23.30 14.10
N LEU A 492 -0.10 22.39 13.13
CA LEU A 492 1.13 21.90 12.49
C LEU A 492 0.95 21.75 10.97
N LEU A 493 2.02 21.95 10.20
CA LEU A 493 2.06 21.68 8.75
C LEU A 493 2.91 20.43 8.45
N ASN A 494 2.28 19.33 8.06
CA ASN A 494 2.95 18.07 7.66
C ASN A 494 3.44 18.15 6.22
N VAL A 495 4.73 17.93 5.99
CA VAL A 495 5.39 18.08 4.68
C VAL A 495 6.27 16.88 4.33
N ASP A 496 6.09 16.27 3.15
CA ASP A 496 6.83 15.05 2.74
C ASP A 496 7.18 15.10 1.24
N ILE A 497 8.15 14.30 0.80
CA ILE A 497 8.43 14.18 -0.64
C ILE A 497 7.38 13.31 -1.34
N SER A 498 6.93 13.79 -2.48
CA SER A 498 6.01 13.10 -3.38
C SER A 498 6.70 12.92 -4.74
N HIS A 499 6.54 11.75 -5.36
CA HIS A 499 7.10 11.43 -6.67
C HIS A 499 5.97 11.05 -7.63
N LYS A 500 6.09 11.44 -8.90
CA LYS A 500 5.10 11.09 -9.94
C LYS A 500 5.74 11.01 -11.32
N SER A 501 5.22 10.14 -12.16
CA SER A 501 5.51 10.03 -13.59
C SER A 501 4.86 11.17 -14.41
N PHE A 502 5.64 11.70 -15.34
CA PHE A 502 5.23 12.65 -16.38
C PHE A 502 5.75 12.14 -17.74
N PRO A 503 5.10 12.45 -18.87
CA PRO A 503 5.68 12.18 -20.19
C PRO A 503 6.95 12.99 -20.40
N LYS A 504 7.99 12.33 -20.91
CA LYS A 504 9.26 12.96 -21.29
C LYS A 504 9.02 14.00 -22.38
N THR A 505 9.55 15.21 -22.19
CA THR A 505 9.40 16.30 -23.16
C THR A 505 10.36 16.08 -24.34
N GLN A 506 9.91 15.45 -25.43
CA GLN A 506 10.75 15.11 -26.58
C GLN A 506 9.98 15.05 -27.91
N SER A 507 10.69 15.07 -29.05
CA SER A 507 10.07 14.85 -30.36
C SER A 507 9.53 13.42 -30.48
N ILE A 508 8.46 13.24 -31.28
CA ILE A 508 7.91 11.91 -31.53
C ILE A 508 8.93 11.03 -32.25
N ILE A 509 9.72 11.60 -33.17
CA ILE A 509 10.83 10.88 -33.82
C ILE A 509 11.84 10.33 -32.80
N GLN A 510 12.19 11.10 -31.77
CA GLN A 510 13.09 10.61 -30.73
C GLN A 510 12.44 9.48 -29.90
N TYR A 511 11.17 9.61 -29.57
CA TYR A 511 10.43 8.53 -28.89
C TYR A 511 10.31 7.25 -29.74
N MET A 512 10.15 7.37 -31.07
CA MET A 512 10.13 6.22 -31.98
C MET A 512 11.49 5.49 -32.02
N ARG A 513 12.61 6.24 -31.97
CA ARG A 513 13.96 5.65 -31.82
C ARG A 513 14.11 4.91 -30.48
N GLU A 514 13.61 5.50 -29.38
CA GLU A 514 13.61 4.86 -28.06
C GLU A 514 12.75 3.58 -28.02
N CYS A 515 11.74 3.47 -28.87
CA CYS A 515 10.94 2.26 -29.08
C CYS A 515 11.56 1.26 -30.08
N GLY A 516 12.74 1.55 -30.65
CA GLY A 516 13.41 0.67 -31.63
C GLY A 516 12.76 0.64 -33.02
N VAL A 517 12.02 1.68 -33.41
CA VAL A 517 11.34 1.76 -34.72
C VAL A 517 12.31 2.24 -35.82
N ASP A 518 12.37 1.52 -36.95
CA ASP A 518 12.99 2.02 -38.19
C ASP A 518 12.14 3.16 -38.76
N LEU A 519 12.65 4.39 -38.66
CA LEU A 519 11.98 5.61 -39.10
C LEU A 519 11.76 5.69 -40.62
N ASN A 520 12.40 4.82 -41.40
CA ASN A 520 12.28 4.78 -42.86
C ASN A 520 11.15 3.85 -43.33
N ARG A 521 10.43 3.18 -42.41
CA ARG A 521 9.39 2.20 -42.70
C ARG A 521 8.08 2.52 -42.00
N SER A 522 7.00 1.89 -42.49
CA SER A 522 5.71 1.86 -41.81
C SER A 522 5.75 0.88 -40.63
N ILE A 523 5.10 1.25 -39.51
CA ILE A 523 4.94 0.43 -38.30
C ILE A 523 3.82 -0.59 -38.55
N GLU A 524 4.13 -1.63 -39.30
CA GLU A 524 3.16 -2.67 -39.70
C GLU A 524 3.02 -3.80 -38.66
N ASP A 525 4.00 -3.99 -37.76
CA ASP A 525 3.84 -4.88 -36.59
C ASP A 525 2.79 -4.31 -35.62
N SER A 526 1.64 -4.99 -35.58
CA SER A 526 0.51 -4.67 -34.71
C SER A 526 0.85 -4.72 -33.22
N ARG A 527 1.86 -5.48 -32.78
CA ARG A 527 2.34 -5.51 -31.39
C ARG A 527 3.11 -4.24 -31.06
N VAL A 528 4.06 -3.84 -31.91
CA VAL A 528 4.83 -2.59 -31.76
C VAL A 528 3.89 -1.39 -31.81
N LYS A 529 3.01 -1.32 -32.83
CA LYS A 529 1.99 -0.27 -32.95
C LYS A 529 1.09 -0.20 -31.71
N ARG A 530 0.69 -1.33 -31.13
CA ARG A 530 -0.10 -1.40 -29.88
C ARG A 530 0.67 -0.87 -28.66
N THR A 531 1.94 -1.22 -28.48
CA THR A 531 2.76 -0.72 -27.36
C THR A 531 2.91 0.79 -27.42
N ILE A 532 3.22 1.33 -28.60
CA ILE A 532 3.41 2.77 -28.83
C ILE A 532 2.10 3.55 -28.60
N ILE A 533 0.95 3.06 -29.09
CA ILE A 533 -0.33 3.75 -28.85
C ILE A 533 -0.83 3.62 -27.39
N LEU A 534 -0.47 2.56 -26.65
CA LEU A 534 -0.78 2.47 -25.21
C LEU A 534 -0.13 3.63 -24.41
N PHE A 535 1.06 4.08 -24.82
CA PHE A 535 1.65 5.31 -24.31
C PHE A 535 1.02 6.56 -24.94
N LEU A 536 1.06 6.72 -26.27
CA LEU A 536 0.69 7.98 -26.91
C LEU A 536 -0.81 8.33 -26.77
N LYS A 537 -1.73 7.37 -26.69
CA LYS A 537 -3.17 7.66 -26.69
C LYS A 537 -3.58 8.55 -25.51
N GLY A 538 -4.23 9.67 -25.83
CA GLY A 538 -4.65 10.67 -24.85
C GLY A 538 -3.57 11.63 -24.37
N ILE A 539 -2.30 11.45 -24.74
CA ILE A 539 -1.23 12.45 -24.54
C ILE A 539 -1.54 13.69 -25.38
N ASP A 540 -1.22 14.87 -24.85
CA ASP A 540 -1.12 16.07 -25.65
C ASP A 540 0.24 16.18 -26.33
N ILE A 541 0.24 16.40 -27.64
CA ILE A 541 1.41 16.73 -28.45
C ILE A 541 1.35 18.20 -28.90
N ILE A 542 2.52 18.78 -29.17
CA ILE A 542 2.67 20.04 -29.90
C ILE A 542 3.07 19.69 -31.32
N TYR A 543 2.25 20.07 -32.29
CA TYR A 543 2.57 20.08 -33.70
C TYR A 543 3.16 21.44 -34.07
N THR A 544 4.39 21.45 -34.58
CA THR A 544 5.11 22.65 -35.04
C THR A 544 5.15 22.59 -36.57
N PRO A 545 4.32 23.37 -37.29
CA PRO A 545 4.29 23.37 -38.74
C PRO A 545 5.66 23.71 -39.35
N PRO A 546 5.96 23.27 -40.58
CA PRO A 546 7.12 23.77 -41.32
C PRO A 546 7.06 25.30 -41.43
N ALA A 547 8.18 26.00 -41.23
CA ALA A 547 8.21 27.48 -41.19
C ALA A 547 7.57 28.14 -42.44
N LYS A 548 7.72 27.50 -43.61
CA LYS A 548 7.09 27.90 -44.90
C LYS A 548 5.56 27.98 -44.86
N PHE A 549 4.90 27.37 -43.88
CA PHE A 549 3.43 27.39 -43.73
C PHE A 549 2.94 28.65 -42.98
N GLY A 550 3.82 29.47 -42.41
CA GLY A 550 3.46 30.68 -41.65
C GLY A 550 2.60 30.45 -40.41
N ALA A 551 2.46 29.19 -39.97
CA ALA A 551 1.47 28.78 -38.97
C ALA A 551 2.12 28.52 -37.61
N LEU A 552 1.59 29.16 -36.56
CA LEU A 552 2.02 28.94 -35.18
C LEU A 552 1.83 27.48 -34.73
N PRO A 553 2.66 26.98 -33.79
CA PRO A 553 2.49 25.65 -33.19
C PRO A 553 1.11 25.44 -32.57
N LYS A 554 0.57 24.22 -32.69
CA LYS A 554 -0.77 23.85 -32.19
C LYS A 554 -0.71 22.62 -31.31
N LYS A 555 -1.39 22.68 -30.16
CA LYS A 555 -1.49 21.58 -29.21
C LYS A 555 -2.68 20.68 -29.59
N TYR A 556 -2.43 19.39 -29.78
CA TYR A 556 -3.42 18.38 -30.16
C TYR A 556 -3.37 17.18 -29.21
N LYS A 557 -4.52 16.52 -28.99
CA LYS A 557 -4.55 15.25 -28.26
C LYS A 557 -4.48 14.07 -29.24
N VAL A 558 -3.59 13.11 -28.97
CA VAL A 558 -3.43 11.92 -29.80
C VAL A 558 -4.62 10.98 -29.63
N PHE A 559 -5.22 10.59 -30.75
CA PHE A 559 -6.32 9.63 -30.83
C PHE A 559 -5.83 8.23 -31.23
N ASP A 560 -4.99 8.14 -32.26
CA ASP A 560 -4.44 6.89 -32.80
C ASP A 560 -3.15 7.10 -33.61
N ILE A 561 -2.54 6.01 -34.11
CA ILE A 561 -1.48 6.01 -35.12
C ILE A 561 -2.10 5.59 -36.46
N GLY A 562 -2.13 6.50 -37.44
CA GLY A 562 -2.69 6.28 -38.77
C GLY A 562 -1.79 5.45 -39.69
N ASP A 563 -1.87 5.74 -40.98
CA ASP A 563 -1.00 5.18 -42.01
C ASP A 563 0.11 6.17 -42.40
N ALA A 564 1.03 5.76 -43.27
CA ALA A 564 2.10 6.62 -43.78
C ALA A 564 1.53 7.88 -44.50
N PRO A 565 2.24 9.02 -44.51
CA PRO A 565 1.87 10.23 -45.26
C PRO A 565 1.54 9.98 -46.74
N GLY A 566 2.24 9.04 -47.40
CA GLY A 566 1.96 8.66 -48.79
C GLY A 566 0.76 7.72 -49.00
N LYS A 567 0.22 7.11 -47.94
CA LYS A 567 -1.01 6.28 -47.98
C LYS A 567 -2.23 7.07 -47.43
N THR A 568 -1.99 8.04 -46.55
CA THR A 568 -3.04 8.83 -45.89
C THR A 568 -3.55 9.93 -46.82
N THR A 569 -4.84 9.90 -47.17
CA THR A 569 -5.49 10.90 -48.02
C THR A 569 -6.47 11.78 -47.25
N PHE A 570 -6.68 12.99 -47.76
CA PHE A 570 -7.72 13.91 -47.31
C PHE A 570 -8.20 14.81 -48.46
N THR A 571 -9.31 15.53 -48.26
CA THR A 571 -9.88 16.44 -49.25
C THR A 571 -9.47 17.88 -48.93
N LEU A 572 -9.01 18.62 -49.94
CA LEU A 572 -8.72 20.05 -49.88
C LEU A 572 -10.00 20.89 -50.03
N ASN A 573 -9.92 22.20 -49.75
CA ASN A 573 -11.06 23.13 -49.81
C ASN A 573 -11.65 23.29 -51.22
N ASP A 574 -10.89 22.95 -52.26
CA ASP A 574 -11.30 22.92 -53.68
C ASP A 574 -11.98 21.59 -54.08
N GLY A 575 -12.22 20.68 -53.12
CA GLY A 575 -12.77 19.34 -53.35
C GLY A 575 -11.74 18.30 -53.83
N LYS A 576 -10.49 18.69 -54.09
CA LYS A 576 -9.45 17.78 -54.60
C LYS A 576 -8.94 16.86 -53.49
N LYS A 577 -8.92 15.55 -53.76
CA LYS A 577 -8.24 14.58 -52.89
C LYS A 577 -6.73 14.65 -53.09
N THR A 578 -5.96 14.62 -52.00
CA THR A 578 -4.50 14.60 -52.00
C THR A 578 -3.97 13.70 -50.88
N THR A 579 -2.71 13.26 -50.96
CA THR A 579 -2.05 12.59 -49.83
C THR A 579 -1.43 13.62 -48.88
N VAL A 580 -1.17 13.22 -47.63
CA VAL A 580 -0.43 14.08 -46.69
C VAL A 580 0.99 14.35 -47.21
N LYS A 581 1.64 13.38 -47.87
CA LYS A 581 2.95 13.59 -48.52
C LYS A 581 2.89 14.68 -49.58
N ASP A 582 1.94 14.58 -50.51
CA ASP A 582 1.89 15.47 -51.68
C ASP A 582 1.40 16.88 -51.30
N TYR A 583 0.53 16.99 -50.30
CA TYR A 583 0.15 18.27 -49.71
C TYR A 583 1.38 19.02 -49.15
N PHE A 584 2.21 18.37 -48.33
CA PHE A 584 3.42 19.01 -47.79
C PHE A 584 4.40 19.38 -48.91
N ALA A 585 4.59 18.52 -49.91
CA ALA A 585 5.41 18.81 -51.08
C ALA A 585 4.89 20.04 -51.86
N SER A 586 3.58 20.16 -52.08
CA SER A 586 2.94 21.32 -52.73
C SER A 586 3.10 22.64 -51.96
N LYS A 587 3.39 22.56 -50.66
CA LYS A 587 3.75 23.70 -49.79
C LYS A 587 5.27 23.83 -49.59
N GLY A 588 6.07 23.24 -50.48
CA GLY A 588 7.53 23.37 -50.51
C GLY A 588 8.25 22.64 -49.38
N CYS A 589 7.61 21.63 -48.77
CA CYS A 589 8.16 20.85 -47.66
C CYS A 589 8.23 19.37 -48.05
N ILE A 590 9.44 18.87 -48.32
CA ILE A 590 9.69 17.43 -48.53
C ILE A 590 9.80 16.78 -47.15
N LEU A 591 9.00 15.74 -46.90
CA LEU A 591 9.03 14.96 -45.65
C LEU A 591 10.30 14.11 -45.58
N GLN A 592 11.00 14.11 -44.45
CA GLN A 592 12.15 13.24 -44.21
C GLN A 592 11.72 11.79 -44.02
N TYR A 593 10.55 11.54 -43.42
CA TYR A 593 10.06 10.20 -43.10
C TYR A 593 8.70 9.89 -43.76
N PRO A 594 8.61 9.90 -45.11
CA PRO A 594 7.33 9.80 -45.84
C PRO A 594 6.63 8.44 -45.72
N TYR A 595 7.33 7.42 -45.20
CA TYR A 595 6.82 6.07 -44.97
C TYR A 595 6.46 5.77 -43.50
N LEU A 596 6.91 6.61 -42.55
CA LEU A 596 6.57 6.50 -41.13
C LEU A 596 5.14 6.99 -40.89
N ASN A 597 4.36 6.28 -40.08
CA ASN A 597 2.93 6.57 -39.90
C ASN A 597 2.65 8.00 -39.40
N CYS A 598 1.54 8.59 -39.82
CA CYS A 598 1.01 9.80 -39.20
C CYS A 598 0.51 9.53 -37.77
N ILE A 599 0.60 10.53 -36.90
CA ILE A 599 -0.27 10.61 -35.72
C ILE A 599 -1.67 11.04 -36.18
N THR A 600 -2.70 10.37 -35.70
CA THR A 600 -4.09 10.80 -35.83
C THR A 600 -4.51 11.55 -34.57
N ALA A 601 -4.99 12.78 -34.75
CA ALA A 601 -5.56 13.64 -33.71
C ALA A 601 -6.97 14.11 -34.12
N GLY A 602 -7.59 14.97 -33.30
CA GLY A 602 -8.93 15.51 -33.54
C GLY A 602 -10.03 14.65 -32.92
N SER A 603 -11.15 14.45 -33.62
CA SER A 603 -12.27 13.61 -33.18
C SER A 603 -12.42 12.37 -34.07
N THR A 604 -13.35 11.47 -33.71
CA THR A 604 -13.72 10.32 -34.55
C THR A 604 -14.29 10.73 -35.92
N ILE A 605 -14.92 11.92 -35.98
CA ILE A 605 -15.55 12.50 -37.17
C ILE A 605 -14.53 13.35 -37.95
N HIS A 606 -13.82 14.24 -37.26
CA HIS A 606 -12.81 15.13 -37.85
C HIS A 606 -11.42 14.67 -37.42
N LYS A 607 -10.89 13.67 -38.13
CA LYS A 607 -9.54 13.16 -37.95
C LYS A 607 -8.53 14.11 -38.61
N ILE A 608 -7.48 14.46 -37.88
CA ILE A 608 -6.36 15.28 -38.34
C ILE A 608 -5.12 14.40 -38.38
N SER A 609 -4.52 14.23 -39.55
CA SER A 609 -3.31 13.42 -39.74
C SER A 609 -2.06 14.29 -39.77
N LEU A 610 -1.12 14.02 -38.86
CA LEU A 610 0.08 14.83 -38.63
C LEU A 610 1.34 13.98 -38.84
N PRO A 611 2.29 14.37 -39.73
CA PRO A 611 3.58 13.69 -39.83
C PRO A 611 4.35 13.74 -38.50
N MET A 612 4.95 12.62 -38.11
CA MET A 612 5.63 12.48 -36.81
C MET A 612 6.84 13.40 -36.64
N GLU A 613 7.49 13.80 -37.74
CA GLU A 613 8.66 14.70 -37.75
C GLU A 613 8.36 16.11 -37.23
N PHE A 614 7.12 16.56 -37.37
CA PHE A 614 6.65 17.87 -36.89
C PHE A 614 5.93 17.80 -35.53
N CYS A 615 5.97 16.64 -34.86
CA CYS A 615 5.25 16.40 -33.60
C CYS A 615 6.22 16.21 -32.43
N SER A 616 5.86 16.78 -31.27
CA SER A 616 6.57 16.60 -29.99
C SER A 616 5.60 16.36 -28.84
N ILE A 617 6.03 15.62 -27.82
CA ILE A 617 5.27 15.38 -26.59
C ILE A 617 5.29 16.67 -25.76
N ALA A 618 4.10 17.19 -25.39
CA ALA A 618 4.04 18.38 -24.57
C ALA A 618 4.56 18.09 -23.15
N GLY A 619 5.39 18.98 -22.60
CA GLY A 619 5.86 18.87 -21.23
C GLY A 619 4.76 19.07 -20.18
N ASP A 620 5.10 18.78 -18.92
CA ASP A 620 4.36 19.21 -17.73
C ASP A 620 2.91 18.69 -17.63
N GLN A 621 2.55 17.68 -18.43
CA GLN A 621 1.19 17.13 -18.48
C GLN A 621 0.95 16.00 -17.45
N VAL A 622 -0.04 16.21 -16.58
CA VAL A 622 -0.47 15.25 -15.57
C VAL A 622 -1.30 14.13 -16.20
N LEU A 623 -0.79 12.90 -16.14
CA LEU A 623 -1.54 11.71 -16.56
C LEU A 623 -2.23 11.03 -15.37
N ASN A 624 -3.50 10.64 -15.59
CA ASN A 624 -4.35 9.93 -14.64
C ASN A 624 -4.58 8.48 -15.09
N ARG A 625 -3.48 7.76 -15.32
CA ARG A 625 -3.44 6.33 -15.61
C ARG A 625 -2.38 5.65 -14.74
N LYS A 626 -2.51 4.35 -14.54
CA LYS A 626 -1.65 3.55 -13.67
C LYS A 626 -0.26 3.36 -14.30
N ASP A 627 0.79 3.59 -13.52
CA ASP A 627 2.18 3.34 -13.94
C ASP A 627 2.44 1.84 -14.20
N GLY A 628 3.30 1.56 -15.17
CA GLY A 628 3.76 0.21 -15.47
C GLY A 628 4.73 -0.32 -14.41
N ASN A 629 4.91 -1.65 -14.40
CA ASN A 629 5.75 -2.33 -13.41
C ASN A 629 7.20 -1.83 -13.39
N MET A 630 7.73 -1.41 -14.56
CA MET A 630 9.08 -0.83 -14.68
C MET A 630 9.16 0.57 -14.05
N GLN A 631 8.23 1.46 -14.40
CA GLN A 631 8.18 2.85 -13.92
C GLN A 631 8.07 2.87 -12.40
N VAL A 632 7.17 2.08 -11.82
CA VAL A 632 7.02 1.93 -10.37
C VAL A 632 8.30 1.38 -9.72
N ALA A 633 8.95 0.37 -10.31
CA ALA A 633 10.17 -0.21 -9.75
C ALA A 633 11.35 0.77 -9.76
N LYS A 634 11.52 1.55 -10.84
CA LYS A 634 12.51 2.65 -10.91
C LYS A 634 12.18 3.76 -9.90
N MET A 635 10.92 4.20 -9.84
CA MET A 635 10.46 5.25 -8.92
C MET A 635 10.63 4.84 -7.44
N ILE A 636 10.38 3.57 -7.10
CA ILE A 636 10.63 3.03 -5.74
C ILE A 636 12.13 2.88 -5.47
N LYS A 637 12.97 2.54 -6.46
CA LYS A 637 14.43 2.56 -6.29
C LYS A 637 14.94 3.97 -5.97
N TYR A 638 14.45 5.01 -6.66
CA TYR A 638 14.84 6.40 -6.43
C TYR A 638 14.33 6.96 -5.10
N SER A 639 13.04 6.74 -4.78
CA SER A 639 12.38 7.37 -3.63
C SER A 639 12.70 6.72 -2.27
N ALA A 640 13.38 5.58 -2.25
CA ALA A 640 13.79 4.85 -1.04
C ALA A 640 15.09 5.41 -0.42
N THR A 641 15.06 6.71 -0.16
CA THR A 641 16.11 7.58 0.40
C THR A 641 16.31 7.42 1.91
N SER A 642 17.49 7.75 2.45
CA SER A 642 17.69 7.84 3.92
C SER A 642 16.81 8.94 4.56
N THR A 643 16.70 8.95 5.90
CA THR A 643 16.11 10.08 6.65
C THR A 643 16.82 11.40 6.31
N ASN A 644 18.14 11.43 6.38
CA ASN A 644 18.97 12.61 6.12
C ASN A 644 18.74 13.16 4.69
N GLU A 645 18.78 12.28 3.69
CA GLU A 645 18.54 12.63 2.29
C GLU A 645 17.09 13.09 2.05
N ARG A 646 16.12 12.44 2.71
CA ARG A 646 14.72 12.87 2.66
C ARG A 646 14.51 14.24 3.29
N LYS A 647 15.10 14.51 4.47
CA LYS A 647 15.04 15.82 5.13
C LYS A 647 15.59 16.89 4.18
N SER A 648 16.80 16.71 3.64
CA SER A 648 17.38 17.63 2.66
C SER A 648 16.44 17.89 1.47
N LYS A 649 15.87 16.83 0.87
CA LYS A 649 14.91 16.97 -0.25
C LYS A 649 13.62 17.72 0.15
N ILE A 650 13.12 17.57 1.38
CA ILE A 650 11.96 18.33 1.88
C ILE A 650 12.34 19.81 2.09
N MET A 651 13.47 20.09 2.76
CA MET A 651 13.94 21.46 3.02
C MET A 651 14.20 22.23 1.71
N ASN A 652 14.81 21.59 0.71
CA ASN A 652 15.05 22.18 -0.61
C ASN A 652 13.73 22.50 -1.35
N LEU A 653 12.67 21.72 -1.13
CA LEU A 653 11.34 22.00 -1.68
C LEU A 653 10.65 23.15 -0.92
N LEU A 654 10.75 23.20 0.40
CA LEU A 654 10.25 24.32 1.22
C LEU A 654 10.89 25.65 0.79
N ALA A 655 12.22 25.66 0.63
CA ALA A 655 12.97 26.83 0.14
C ALA A 655 12.64 27.23 -1.31
N HIS A 656 12.12 26.31 -2.14
CA HIS A 656 11.58 26.65 -3.47
C HIS A 656 10.19 27.28 -3.38
N PHE A 657 9.30 26.71 -2.56
CA PHE A 657 7.91 27.17 -2.47
C PHE A 657 7.75 28.46 -1.67
N ARG A 658 8.54 28.70 -0.60
CA ARG A 658 8.63 29.99 0.12
C ARG A 658 7.28 30.46 0.72
N HIS A 659 6.59 29.56 1.42
CA HIS A 659 5.27 29.81 2.02
C HIS A 659 5.17 31.11 2.84
N ASN A 660 6.17 31.40 3.67
CA ASN A 660 6.21 32.60 4.52
C ASN A 660 6.33 33.92 3.75
N GLU A 661 6.73 33.90 2.47
CA GLU A 661 6.79 35.11 1.62
C GLU A 661 5.45 35.40 0.93
N ASN A 662 4.52 34.44 0.89
CA ASN A 662 3.31 34.55 0.10
C ASN A 662 2.29 35.51 0.73
N LEU A 663 1.86 36.52 -0.03
CA LEU A 663 0.89 37.52 0.42
C LEU A 663 -0.43 36.92 0.91
N THR A 664 -0.98 35.90 0.22
CA THR A 664 -2.23 35.25 0.65
C THR A 664 -2.06 34.57 2.01
N ILE A 665 -1.05 33.71 2.16
CA ILE A 665 -0.75 33.00 3.42
C ILE A 665 -0.53 34.00 4.57
N ARG A 666 0.25 35.06 4.34
CA ARG A 666 0.51 36.12 5.34
C ARG A 666 -0.73 36.92 5.71
N SER A 667 -1.61 37.23 4.77
CA SER A 667 -2.81 38.06 5.00
C SER A 667 -3.89 37.31 5.76
N PHE A 668 -3.98 35.98 5.57
CA PHE A 668 -4.74 35.08 6.44
C PHE A 668 -4.04 34.81 7.79
N GLY A 669 -2.94 35.50 8.10
CA GLY A 669 -2.27 35.48 9.41
C GLY A 669 -1.51 34.20 9.75
N VAL A 670 -1.15 33.39 8.75
CA VAL A 670 -0.44 32.11 8.93
C VAL A 670 1.07 32.28 8.73
N GLN A 671 1.87 31.66 9.61
CA GLN A 671 3.33 31.60 9.48
C GLN A 671 3.85 30.21 9.86
N PHE A 672 4.96 29.78 9.25
CA PHE A 672 5.59 28.47 9.53
C PHE A 672 6.97 28.60 10.14
N GLY A 673 7.29 27.72 11.08
CA GLY A 673 8.66 27.48 11.52
C GLY A 673 9.55 27.01 10.36
N SER A 674 10.83 27.39 10.39
CA SER A 674 11.79 27.07 9.32
C SER A 674 12.30 25.62 9.38
N ASN A 675 12.14 24.94 10.51
CA ASN A 675 12.73 23.64 10.82
C ASN A 675 11.67 22.57 11.13
N PHE A 676 12.10 21.30 11.09
CA PHE A 676 11.33 20.16 11.58
C PHE A 676 11.21 20.24 13.11
N ILE A 677 9.99 20.10 13.63
CA ILE A 677 9.73 20.06 15.07
C ILE A 677 10.48 18.89 15.72
N LYS A 678 11.01 19.11 16.93
CA LYS A 678 11.53 18.07 17.81
C LYS A 678 10.40 17.56 18.71
N VAL A 679 10.28 16.24 18.88
CA VAL A 679 9.32 15.59 19.76
C VAL A 679 10.02 14.55 20.61
N HIS A 680 9.54 14.31 21.83
CA HIS A 680 9.97 13.12 22.56
C HIS A 680 9.22 11.89 22.05
N PHE A 681 9.87 10.75 22.18
CA PHE A 681 9.33 9.43 21.93
C PHE A 681 9.66 8.51 23.11
N ARG A 682 8.92 7.41 23.24
CA ARG A 682 9.28 6.29 24.12
C ARG A 682 9.63 5.07 23.28
N LEU A 683 10.72 4.38 23.64
CA LEU A 683 11.08 3.10 23.03
C LEU A 683 10.52 1.96 23.88
N LEU A 684 9.47 1.31 23.39
CA LEU A 684 8.91 0.13 24.03
C LEU A 684 9.89 -1.06 23.96
N PRO A 685 10.02 -1.87 25.02
CA PRO A 685 10.83 -3.09 24.97
C PRO A 685 10.17 -4.14 24.06
N PRO A 686 10.92 -4.78 23.14
CA PRO A 686 10.39 -5.88 22.33
C PRO A 686 10.03 -7.08 23.22
N PRO A 687 8.96 -7.84 22.89
CA PRO A 687 8.60 -9.06 23.61
C PRO A 687 9.68 -10.12 23.49
N GLU A 688 9.80 -10.99 24.49
CA GLU A 688 10.38 -12.32 24.27
C GLU A 688 9.36 -13.23 23.57
N LEU A 689 9.85 -14.13 22.72
CA LEU A 689 9.06 -15.01 21.86
C LEU A 689 9.39 -16.47 22.16
N GLU A 690 8.40 -17.24 22.60
CA GLU A 690 8.55 -18.62 23.08
C GLU A 690 8.35 -19.63 21.95
N TYR A 691 9.27 -20.59 21.89
CA TYR A 691 9.31 -21.75 20.99
C TYR A 691 9.25 -23.05 21.81
N PHE A 692 9.34 -24.21 21.14
CA PHE A 692 9.22 -25.52 21.78
C PHE A 692 10.18 -25.69 22.98
N GLY A 693 9.69 -26.31 24.06
CA GLY A 693 10.47 -26.56 25.27
C GLY A 693 10.83 -25.30 26.07
N GLY A 694 10.06 -24.21 25.91
CA GLY A 694 10.28 -22.96 26.66
C GLY A 694 11.47 -22.13 26.18
N LYS A 695 12.12 -22.51 25.06
CA LYS A 695 13.22 -21.72 24.47
C LYS A 695 12.70 -20.36 23.99
N THR A 696 13.34 -19.25 24.40
CA THR A 696 12.93 -17.90 23.99
C THR A 696 13.88 -17.24 22.98
N ALA A 697 13.33 -16.45 22.05
CA ALA A 697 14.05 -15.44 21.29
C ALA A 697 13.73 -14.04 21.83
N ARG A 698 14.74 -13.16 21.89
CA ARG A 698 14.52 -11.71 22.04
C ARG A 698 14.83 -11.00 20.71
N PRO A 699 13.87 -10.32 20.07
CA PRO A 699 14.11 -9.57 18.84
C PRO A 699 15.18 -8.49 19.00
N ARG A 700 16.04 -8.37 17.99
CA ARG A 700 17.01 -7.27 17.82
C ARG A 700 16.70 -6.58 16.49
N ASP A 701 16.59 -5.25 16.51
CA ASP A 701 16.10 -4.45 15.38
C ASP A 701 14.81 -4.98 14.72
N GLY A 702 13.85 -5.46 15.53
CA GLY A 702 12.60 -6.05 15.02
C GLY A 702 12.81 -7.30 14.14
N ALA A 703 13.87 -8.07 14.39
CA ALA A 703 14.12 -9.36 13.76
C ALA A 703 14.66 -10.36 14.78
N TRP A 704 14.42 -11.65 14.57
CA TRP A 704 15.03 -12.71 15.38
C TRP A 704 15.40 -13.90 14.52
N GLN A 705 16.43 -14.62 14.96
CA GLN A 705 16.79 -15.93 14.45
C GLN A 705 17.19 -16.79 15.66
N LEU A 706 16.88 -18.07 15.58
CA LEU A 706 17.27 -19.10 16.53
C LEU A 706 17.80 -20.26 15.71
N THR A 707 18.97 -20.77 16.06
CA THR A 707 19.41 -22.09 15.61
C THR A 707 18.81 -23.15 16.53
N ASP A 708 18.64 -24.37 16.02
CA ASP A 708 18.39 -25.56 16.85
C ASP A 708 17.14 -25.46 17.75
N VAL A 709 16.08 -24.86 17.20
CA VAL A 709 14.74 -24.79 17.78
C VAL A 709 13.68 -25.38 16.85
N LYS A 710 12.68 -25.99 17.47
CA LYS A 710 11.45 -26.47 16.81
C LYS A 710 10.35 -25.41 16.97
N PHE A 711 9.37 -25.42 16.08
CA PHE A 711 8.17 -24.59 16.26
C PHE A 711 7.41 -24.98 17.53
N LEU A 712 6.80 -24.01 18.20
CA LEU A 712 6.11 -24.18 19.49
C LEU A 712 5.13 -25.36 19.48
N GLU A 713 4.31 -25.45 18.44
CA GLU A 713 3.38 -26.55 18.21
C GLU A 713 3.37 -26.95 16.72
N THR A 714 3.24 -28.25 16.48
CA THR A 714 3.15 -28.84 15.13
C THR A 714 2.05 -29.90 15.12
N SER A 715 1.39 -30.12 13.99
CA SER A 715 0.30 -31.09 13.85
C SER A 715 0.66 -32.49 14.35
N LYS A 716 -0.13 -33.06 15.26
CA LYS A 716 0.11 -34.37 15.91
C LYS A 716 -0.25 -35.58 15.02
N VAL A 717 0.08 -35.53 13.72
CA VAL A 717 -0.24 -36.59 12.73
C VAL A 717 0.97 -37.49 12.50
N ASN A 718 0.79 -38.79 12.71
CA ASN A 718 1.77 -39.84 12.44
C ASN A 718 1.24 -40.77 11.32
N PRO A 719 2.08 -41.29 10.42
CA PRO A 719 3.52 -41.06 10.29
C PRO A 719 3.89 -39.67 9.74
N GLY A 720 2.90 -38.88 9.29
CA GLY A 720 3.06 -37.49 8.86
C GLY A 720 2.04 -37.12 7.78
N HIS A 721 1.92 -35.83 7.47
CA HIS A 721 1.06 -35.33 6.40
C HIS A 721 1.56 -35.76 5.03
N LYS A 722 0.78 -36.55 4.28
CA LYS A 722 1.08 -36.93 2.88
C LYS A 722 1.15 -35.66 2.01
N TRP A 723 2.24 -35.47 1.28
CA TRP A 723 2.51 -34.21 0.57
C TRP A 723 3.14 -34.43 -0.82
N ALA A 724 2.91 -33.47 -1.72
CA ALA A 724 3.46 -33.48 -3.08
C ALA A 724 4.07 -32.12 -3.47
N ILE A 725 5.03 -32.16 -4.39
CA ILE A 725 5.46 -31.02 -5.20
C ILE A 725 4.86 -31.21 -6.60
N ILE A 726 4.16 -30.19 -7.12
CA ILE A 726 3.68 -30.18 -8.51
C ILE A 726 4.30 -29.06 -9.33
N TYR A 727 4.54 -29.34 -10.62
CA TYR A 727 5.14 -28.39 -11.56
C TYR A 727 4.51 -28.54 -12.96
N GLU A 728 4.49 -27.47 -13.74
CA GLU A 728 3.89 -27.49 -15.07
C GLU A 728 4.85 -28.08 -16.12
N ASN A 729 4.34 -29.03 -16.92
CA ASN A 729 5.06 -29.73 -18.00
C ASN A 729 5.01 -29.00 -19.35
N LYS A 730 4.41 -27.80 -19.42
CA LYS A 730 4.26 -27.02 -20.66
C LYS A 730 5.41 -26.02 -20.82
N GLY A 731 5.94 -25.91 -22.04
CA GLY A 731 7.07 -25.04 -22.35
C GLY A 731 8.41 -25.69 -21.99
N ARG A 732 9.31 -24.95 -21.34
CA ARG A 732 10.60 -25.46 -20.84
C ARG A 732 10.44 -25.87 -19.36
N PRO A 733 10.35 -27.17 -19.03
CA PRO A 733 10.19 -27.59 -17.64
C PRO A 733 11.45 -27.31 -16.81
N ILE A 734 11.26 -27.15 -15.50
CA ILE A 734 12.34 -27.13 -14.51
C ILE A 734 13.07 -28.48 -14.47
N ASN A 735 14.39 -28.46 -14.27
CA ASN A 735 15.21 -29.68 -14.18
C ASN A 735 14.74 -30.56 -13.00
N ALA A 736 14.48 -31.85 -13.28
CA ALA A 736 14.08 -32.84 -12.29
C ALA A 736 15.08 -32.96 -11.11
N HIS A 737 16.38 -32.80 -11.36
CA HIS A 737 17.40 -32.80 -10.30
C HIS A 737 17.15 -31.65 -9.30
N SER A 738 16.85 -30.45 -9.79
CA SER A 738 16.56 -29.28 -8.94
C SER A 738 15.23 -29.42 -8.17
N LEU A 739 14.26 -30.19 -8.70
CA LEU A 739 13.06 -30.57 -7.94
C LEU A 739 13.39 -31.58 -6.83
N GLN A 740 14.27 -32.55 -7.07
CA GLN A 740 14.71 -33.52 -6.06
C GLN A 740 15.57 -32.86 -4.97
N ASP A 741 16.46 -31.94 -5.31
CA ASP A 741 17.20 -31.14 -4.31
C ASP A 741 16.26 -30.31 -3.44
N PHE A 742 15.20 -29.77 -4.03
CA PHE A 742 14.17 -29.04 -3.29
C PHE A 742 13.30 -29.97 -2.42
N LYS A 743 12.95 -31.18 -2.88
CA LYS A 743 12.32 -32.22 -2.04
C LYS A 743 13.19 -32.51 -0.81
N LYS A 744 14.48 -32.81 -1.01
CA LYS A 744 15.46 -33.06 0.06
C LYS A 744 15.59 -31.88 1.03
N ALA A 745 15.61 -30.65 0.51
CA ALA A 745 15.65 -29.45 1.33
C ALA A 745 14.37 -29.28 2.18
N VAL A 746 13.18 -29.54 1.61
CA VAL A 746 11.91 -29.55 2.35
C VAL A 746 11.93 -30.61 3.45
N GLN A 747 12.28 -31.86 3.14
CA GLN A 747 12.38 -32.96 4.11
C GLN A 747 13.31 -32.58 5.29
N LYS A 748 14.56 -32.17 4.99
CA LYS A 748 15.56 -31.80 6.00
C LYS A 748 15.10 -30.63 6.88
N THR A 749 14.48 -29.60 6.28
CA THR A 749 14.03 -28.41 7.05
C THR A 749 12.77 -28.70 7.86
N ALA A 750 11.87 -29.55 7.35
CA ALA A 750 10.69 -30.00 8.08
C ALA A 750 11.09 -30.80 9.33
N GLN A 751 12.01 -31.76 9.19
CA GLN A 751 12.56 -32.56 10.29
C GLN A 751 13.24 -31.68 11.36
N LEU A 752 14.08 -30.72 10.94
CA LEU A 752 14.77 -29.79 11.85
C LEU A 752 13.81 -28.95 12.70
N LEU A 753 12.69 -28.52 12.13
CA LEU A 753 11.70 -27.64 12.77
C LEU A 753 10.50 -28.41 13.37
N ASP A 754 10.54 -29.74 13.31
CA ASP A 754 9.52 -30.73 13.71
C ASP A 754 8.17 -30.67 12.95
N VAL A 755 8.15 -30.07 11.77
CA VAL A 755 6.96 -30.01 10.91
C VAL A 755 6.66 -31.42 10.40
N LYS A 756 5.54 -32.01 10.85
CA LYS A 756 5.13 -33.39 10.53
C LYS A 756 4.63 -33.57 9.10
N LEU A 757 5.53 -33.44 8.12
CA LEU A 757 5.36 -33.98 6.78
C LEU A 757 5.72 -35.47 6.78
N ALA A 758 5.06 -36.27 5.95
CA ALA A 758 5.46 -37.67 5.73
C ALA A 758 6.88 -37.74 5.14
N GLN A 759 7.64 -38.75 5.52
CA GLN A 759 9.04 -38.90 5.06
C GLN A 759 9.12 -38.92 3.53
N GLU A 760 8.25 -39.67 2.87
CA GLU A 760 8.10 -39.59 1.42
C GLU A 760 7.14 -38.48 0.99
N GLY A 761 7.65 -37.63 0.10
CA GLY A 761 6.89 -36.63 -0.64
C GLY A 761 7.01 -36.89 -2.14
N GLU A 762 5.90 -36.79 -2.86
CA GLU A 762 5.87 -37.07 -4.28
C GLU A 762 6.24 -35.85 -5.14
N ILE A 763 6.63 -36.07 -6.38
CA ILE A 763 6.86 -35.02 -7.38
C ILE A 763 6.07 -35.38 -8.64
N ARG A 764 5.07 -34.56 -9.01
CA ARG A 764 4.19 -34.82 -10.17
C ARG A 764 4.17 -33.64 -11.14
N GLY A 765 4.49 -33.91 -12.40
CA GLY A 765 4.32 -32.94 -13.49
C GLY A 765 2.86 -32.89 -13.95
N PHE A 766 2.36 -31.72 -14.35
CA PHE A 766 0.97 -31.57 -14.85
C PHE A 766 0.88 -30.77 -16.16
N GLN A 767 -0.14 -31.07 -16.96
CA GLN A 767 -0.57 -30.24 -18.09
C GLN A 767 -1.87 -29.48 -17.79
N ASN A 768 -2.68 -29.96 -16.86
CA ASN A 768 -3.92 -29.32 -16.40
C ASN A 768 -3.92 -29.29 -14.87
N ILE A 769 -4.04 -28.10 -14.28
CA ILE A 769 -4.01 -27.89 -12.83
C ILE A 769 -5.30 -28.38 -12.15
N ASP A 770 -6.44 -28.38 -12.85
CA ASP A 770 -7.71 -28.85 -12.33
C ASP A 770 -7.65 -30.36 -12.00
N TRP A 771 -7.19 -31.18 -12.95
CA TRP A 771 -7.12 -32.64 -12.80
C TRP A 771 -6.12 -33.08 -11.74
N VAL A 772 -4.87 -32.58 -11.79
CA VAL A 772 -3.84 -33.01 -10.82
C VAL A 772 -4.23 -32.67 -9.38
N LEU A 773 -4.92 -31.55 -9.14
CA LEU A 773 -5.42 -31.22 -7.80
C LEU A 773 -6.59 -32.12 -7.38
N GLN A 774 -7.49 -32.49 -8.30
CA GLN A 774 -8.57 -33.45 -8.02
C GLN A 774 -8.01 -34.82 -7.66
N ASP A 775 -7.02 -35.33 -8.39
CA ASP A 775 -6.45 -36.66 -8.13
C ASP A 775 -5.66 -36.70 -6.82
N LEU A 776 -4.84 -35.68 -6.55
CA LEU A 776 -4.19 -35.51 -5.24
C LEU A 776 -5.20 -35.39 -4.08
N ALA A 777 -6.41 -34.86 -4.32
CA ALA A 777 -7.45 -34.81 -3.29
C ALA A 777 -8.13 -36.17 -3.06
N LYS A 778 -8.41 -36.95 -4.12
CA LYS A 778 -8.88 -38.35 -4.00
C LYS A 778 -7.88 -39.19 -3.22
N GLU A 779 -6.59 -39.05 -3.54
CA GLU A 779 -5.47 -39.72 -2.90
C GLU A 779 -5.08 -39.16 -1.51
N SER A 780 -5.95 -38.32 -0.92
CA SER A 780 -5.83 -37.80 0.45
C SER A 780 -4.51 -37.09 0.78
N PHE A 781 -3.96 -36.33 -0.18
CA PHE A 781 -2.82 -35.45 0.10
C PHE A 781 -3.25 -34.27 0.97
N ALA A 782 -2.56 -34.09 2.09
CA ALA A 782 -2.81 -33.01 3.04
C ALA A 782 -2.12 -31.69 2.67
N LEU A 783 -1.09 -31.72 1.80
CA LEU A 783 -0.38 -30.52 1.34
C LEU A 783 0.15 -30.68 -0.09
N VAL A 784 -0.07 -29.66 -0.93
CA VAL A 784 0.52 -29.58 -2.27
C VAL A 784 1.37 -28.31 -2.41
N ILE A 785 2.67 -28.48 -2.63
CA ILE A 785 3.61 -27.40 -2.95
C ILE A 785 3.59 -27.17 -4.46
N VAL A 786 3.21 -25.98 -4.90
CA VAL A 786 2.95 -25.69 -6.33
C VAL A 786 4.05 -24.80 -6.89
N VAL A 787 4.86 -25.35 -7.82
CA VAL A 787 5.90 -24.60 -8.53
C VAL A 787 5.26 -23.78 -9.64
N LEU A 788 5.25 -22.45 -9.46
CA LEU A 788 4.76 -21.49 -10.45
C LEU A 788 5.88 -21.10 -11.42
N PRO A 789 5.71 -21.28 -12.74
CA PRO A 789 6.66 -20.83 -13.74
C PRO A 789 6.67 -19.29 -13.87
N ASN A 790 7.50 -18.76 -14.76
CA ASN A 790 7.49 -17.34 -15.11
C ASN A 790 6.40 -16.97 -16.15
N TYR A 791 5.86 -17.96 -16.88
CA TYR A 791 4.74 -17.87 -17.82
C TYR A 791 3.98 -19.21 -17.78
N GLY A 792 2.64 -19.20 -17.84
CA GLY A 792 1.83 -20.43 -17.82
C GLY A 792 0.73 -20.40 -16.76
N THR A 793 0.74 -21.35 -15.84
CA THR A 793 -0.26 -21.48 -14.76
C THR A 793 -0.18 -20.34 -13.76
N SER A 794 -1.23 -19.50 -13.74
CA SER A 794 -1.34 -18.37 -12.82
C SER A 794 -1.55 -18.79 -11.36
N TYR A 795 -1.09 -17.95 -10.42
CA TYR A 795 -1.41 -18.11 -8.98
C TYR A 795 -2.92 -18.15 -8.72
N ALA A 796 -3.70 -17.39 -9.49
CA ALA A 796 -5.15 -17.36 -9.37
C ALA A 796 -5.81 -18.67 -9.81
N SER A 797 -5.37 -19.26 -10.93
CA SER A 797 -5.87 -20.55 -11.40
C SER A 797 -5.66 -21.65 -10.35
N VAL A 798 -4.44 -21.73 -9.77
CA VAL A 798 -4.13 -22.66 -8.69
C VAL A 798 -5.04 -22.46 -7.49
N LYS A 799 -5.27 -21.20 -7.08
CA LYS A 799 -6.05 -20.89 -5.87
C LYS A 799 -7.55 -21.04 -6.05
N GLN A 800 -8.11 -20.65 -7.19
CA GLN A 800 -9.51 -20.88 -7.52
C GLN A 800 -9.81 -22.38 -7.56
N ASN A 801 -8.94 -23.18 -8.20
CA ASN A 801 -9.10 -24.63 -8.24
C ASN A 801 -8.96 -25.29 -6.87
N ALA A 802 -7.84 -25.07 -6.19
CA ALA A 802 -7.55 -25.71 -4.91
C ALA A 802 -8.58 -25.37 -3.81
N GLU A 803 -9.08 -24.13 -3.77
CA GLU A 803 -9.82 -23.61 -2.61
C GLU A 803 -11.33 -23.45 -2.86
N LEU A 804 -11.77 -23.27 -4.12
CA LEU A 804 -13.19 -23.17 -4.47
C LEU A 804 -13.76 -24.48 -5.06
N LYS A 805 -12.97 -25.22 -5.85
CA LYS A 805 -13.44 -26.49 -6.45
C LYS A 805 -13.07 -27.72 -5.63
N VAL A 806 -11.80 -27.85 -5.23
CA VAL A 806 -11.23 -29.13 -4.75
C VAL A 806 -11.19 -29.25 -3.21
N GLY A 807 -10.88 -28.17 -2.51
CA GLY A 807 -10.75 -28.18 -1.04
C GLY A 807 -9.43 -28.74 -0.51
N ILE A 808 -8.34 -28.58 -1.27
CA ILE A 808 -6.99 -29.07 -0.96
C ILE A 808 -6.03 -27.92 -0.61
N LEU A 809 -5.16 -28.15 0.37
CA LEU A 809 -4.25 -27.14 0.90
C LEU A 809 -3.03 -26.93 0.00
N THR A 810 -2.78 -25.68 -0.42
CA THR A 810 -1.73 -25.35 -1.39
C THR A 810 -0.72 -24.29 -0.92
N GLN A 811 0.56 -24.57 -1.13
CA GLN A 811 1.69 -23.66 -0.88
C GLN A 811 2.45 -23.37 -2.19
N CYS A 812 2.15 -22.25 -2.83
CA CYS A 812 2.82 -21.87 -4.07
C CYS A 812 4.26 -21.35 -3.83
N ILE A 813 5.19 -21.66 -4.73
CA ILE A 813 6.56 -21.16 -4.77
C ILE A 813 6.93 -20.84 -6.21
N LYS A 814 7.67 -19.75 -6.48
CA LYS A 814 8.13 -19.46 -7.85
C LYS A 814 9.31 -20.37 -8.23
N GLU A 815 9.34 -20.85 -9.46
CA GLU A 815 10.41 -21.66 -10.07
C GLU A 815 11.82 -21.14 -9.72
N LYS A 816 12.10 -19.86 -9.98
CA LYS A 816 13.39 -19.22 -9.64
C LYS A 816 13.73 -19.15 -8.14
N THR A 817 12.77 -19.48 -7.27
CA THR A 817 12.99 -19.61 -5.82
C THR A 817 13.31 -21.06 -5.45
N VAL A 818 12.68 -22.05 -6.11
CA VAL A 818 13.05 -23.48 -6.01
C VAL A 818 14.54 -23.67 -6.30
N LEU A 819 15.05 -23.06 -7.37
CA LEU A 819 16.46 -23.17 -7.78
C LEU A 819 17.49 -22.65 -6.76
N ARG A 820 17.10 -21.77 -5.83
CA ARG A 820 18.00 -21.25 -4.77
C ARG A 820 17.71 -21.82 -3.38
N ALA A 821 16.49 -22.30 -3.14
CA ALA A 821 16.04 -22.69 -1.80
C ALA A 821 16.91 -23.77 -1.12
N PRO A 822 17.43 -24.82 -1.80
CA PRO A 822 18.37 -25.77 -1.20
C PRO A 822 19.67 -25.17 -0.66
N LYS A 823 20.05 -23.96 -1.12
CA LYS A 823 21.26 -23.23 -0.71
C LYS A 823 20.94 -22.03 0.20
N ASP A 824 19.68 -21.82 0.56
CA ASP A 824 19.16 -20.63 1.23
C ASP A 824 18.26 -21.05 2.41
N ALA A 825 18.89 -21.30 3.56
CA ALA A 825 18.19 -21.72 4.78
C ALA A 825 17.14 -20.69 5.26
N SER A 826 17.33 -19.40 4.93
CA SER A 826 16.35 -18.35 5.21
C SER A 826 15.08 -18.54 4.38
N VAL A 827 15.20 -18.83 3.08
CA VAL A 827 14.05 -19.18 2.23
C VAL A 827 13.35 -20.43 2.74
N MET A 828 14.09 -21.48 3.12
CA MET A 828 13.50 -22.72 3.62
C MET A 828 12.77 -22.54 4.95
N HIS A 829 13.35 -21.82 5.91
CA HIS A 829 12.67 -21.50 7.17
C HIS A 829 11.42 -20.63 6.93
N ASN A 830 11.51 -19.62 6.06
CA ASN A 830 10.35 -18.79 5.68
C ASN A 830 9.29 -19.54 4.84
N LEU A 831 9.61 -20.70 4.26
CA LEU A 831 8.63 -21.63 3.67
C LEU A 831 7.97 -22.46 4.77
N MET A 832 8.76 -23.06 5.67
CA MET A 832 8.25 -23.91 6.76
C MET A 832 7.35 -23.15 7.75
N LEU A 833 7.63 -21.88 8.06
CA LEU A 833 6.72 -21.03 8.85
C LEU A 833 5.29 -21.00 8.29
N LYS A 834 5.14 -20.98 6.96
CA LYS A 834 3.83 -20.95 6.29
C LYS A 834 3.21 -22.34 6.20
N VAL A 835 4.04 -23.38 6.03
CA VAL A 835 3.58 -24.78 5.99
C VAL A 835 3.05 -25.22 7.36
N ASN A 836 3.79 -24.96 8.45
CA ASN A 836 3.35 -25.31 9.80
C ASN A 836 2.04 -24.59 10.17
N ALA A 837 1.98 -23.27 9.99
CA ALA A 837 0.77 -22.48 10.22
C ALA A 837 -0.45 -23.03 9.46
N LYS A 838 -0.27 -23.41 8.19
CA LYS A 838 -1.33 -24.01 7.35
C LYS A 838 -1.79 -25.41 7.79
N LEU A 839 -0.88 -26.18 8.39
CA LEU A 839 -1.16 -27.48 9.00
C LEU A 839 -1.61 -27.34 10.47
N ASN A 840 -2.12 -26.17 10.86
CA ASN A 840 -2.61 -25.83 12.20
C ASN A 840 -1.55 -25.92 13.32
N GLY A 841 -0.26 -25.76 12.99
CA GLY A 841 0.81 -25.64 13.96
C GLY A 841 1.09 -24.17 14.34
N THR A 842 1.40 -23.94 15.61
CA THR A 842 1.79 -22.63 16.15
C THR A 842 3.30 -22.46 16.04
N ASN A 843 3.77 -21.45 15.30
CA ASN A 843 5.22 -21.25 15.07
C ASN A 843 5.95 -20.83 16.36
N HIS A 844 5.41 -19.82 17.03
CA HIS A 844 5.88 -19.22 18.28
C HIS A 844 4.72 -18.43 18.91
N LYS A 845 4.85 -18.08 20.19
CA LYS A 845 3.97 -17.10 20.89
C LYS A 845 4.81 -16.00 21.54
N VAL A 846 4.18 -14.94 22.04
CA VAL A 846 4.81 -14.08 23.05
C VAL A 846 4.93 -14.90 24.35
N SER A 847 6.11 -14.89 24.99
CA SER A 847 6.30 -15.58 26.27
C SER A 847 5.45 -14.95 27.38
N GLU A 848 5.33 -15.61 28.54
CA GLU A 848 4.85 -14.87 29.71
C GLU A 848 5.80 -13.71 30.03
N GLU A 849 5.25 -12.55 30.40
CA GLU A 849 6.02 -11.36 30.72
C GLU A 849 6.71 -11.52 32.08
N LYS A 850 7.98 -11.12 32.15
CA LYS A 850 8.85 -11.31 33.32
C LYS A 850 8.86 -10.09 34.22
N GLU A 851 8.74 -8.89 33.64
CA GLU A 851 8.71 -7.64 34.39
C GLU A 851 7.37 -7.50 35.12
N ALA A 852 7.37 -7.45 36.46
CA ALA A 852 6.16 -7.52 37.26
C ALA A 852 5.10 -6.43 36.92
N GLY A 853 5.55 -5.22 36.57
CA GLY A 853 4.69 -4.13 36.13
C GLY A 853 3.95 -4.46 34.81
N LEU A 854 4.70 -4.83 33.77
CA LEU A 854 4.13 -5.19 32.47
C LEU A 854 3.32 -6.49 32.55
N LYS A 855 3.72 -7.44 33.41
CA LYS A 855 2.96 -8.66 33.69
C LYS A 855 1.58 -8.32 34.27
N LYS A 856 1.52 -7.45 35.28
CA LYS A 856 0.25 -6.94 35.86
C LYS A 856 -0.58 -6.16 34.83
N LEU A 857 0.06 -5.36 34.00
CA LEU A 857 -0.57 -4.59 32.92
C LEU A 857 -1.22 -5.49 31.85
N LEU A 858 -0.54 -6.57 31.44
CA LEU A 858 -1.01 -7.52 30.43
C LEU A 858 -1.97 -8.59 30.98
N GLN A 859 -1.94 -8.86 32.30
CA GLN A 859 -2.74 -9.90 32.97
C GLN A 859 -4.25 -9.92 32.67
N PRO A 860 -4.96 -8.78 32.48
CA PRO A 860 -6.40 -8.80 32.18
C PRO A 860 -6.76 -9.48 30.85
N ILE A 861 -5.85 -9.52 29.88
CA ILE A 861 -6.12 -9.95 28.51
C ILE A 861 -5.75 -11.43 28.32
N ARG A 862 -6.56 -12.34 28.90
CA ARG A 862 -6.36 -13.80 28.83
C ARG A 862 -7.40 -14.58 28.02
N ASN A 863 -8.60 -14.05 27.83
CA ASN A 863 -9.67 -14.66 27.02
C ASN A 863 -10.08 -13.69 25.90
N VAL A 864 -9.15 -13.45 24.98
CA VAL A 864 -9.25 -12.40 23.94
C VAL A 864 -9.37 -13.00 22.55
N MET A 865 -10.16 -12.35 21.69
CA MET A 865 -10.14 -12.51 20.25
C MET A 865 -9.50 -11.28 19.61
N PHE A 866 -8.42 -11.48 18.85
CA PHE A 866 -7.81 -10.43 18.05
C PHE A 866 -8.42 -10.45 16.65
N MET A 867 -9.25 -9.45 16.33
CA MET A 867 -9.87 -9.33 15.01
C MET A 867 -9.25 -8.18 14.21
N GLY A 868 -9.16 -8.33 12.89
CA GLY A 868 -8.72 -7.27 11.99
C GLY A 868 -9.52 -7.26 10.69
N ALA A 869 -9.65 -6.09 10.07
CA ALA A 869 -10.38 -5.92 8.82
C ALA A 869 -9.70 -4.93 7.85
N ASP A 870 -9.76 -5.23 6.56
CA ASP A 870 -9.29 -4.41 5.44
C ASP A 870 -10.35 -4.45 4.31
N VAL A 871 -10.56 -3.33 3.61
CA VAL A 871 -11.38 -3.28 2.40
C VAL A 871 -10.53 -2.84 1.23
N THR A 872 -10.33 -3.76 0.29
CA THR A 872 -9.56 -3.50 -0.94
C THR A 872 -10.51 -3.09 -2.07
N HIS A 873 -10.43 -1.84 -2.50
CA HIS A 873 -11.12 -1.30 -3.69
C HIS A 873 -10.45 -1.69 -5.02
N PRO A 874 -11.15 -1.59 -6.17
CA PRO A 874 -10.52 -1.68 -7.50
C PRO A 874 -9.83 -0.36 -7.88
N SER A 875 -9.21 -0.31 -9.07
CA SER A 875 -8.65 0.93 -9.62
C SER A 875 -9.76 1.98 -9.90
N PRO A 876 -9.50 3.30 -9.85
CA PRO A 876 -10.55 4.33 -9.96
C PRO A 876 -11.33 4.35 -11.28
N ASP A 877 -10.74 3.80 -12.34
CA ASP A 877 -11.28 3.54 -13.68
C ASP A 877 -12.14 2.25 -13.75
N GLN A 878 -11.96 1.33 -12.79
CA GLN A 878 -12.56 0.00 -12.74
C GLN A 878 -13.78 -0.07 -11.79
N ARG A 879 -14.61 0.99 -11.74
CA ARG A 879 -15.77 1.09 -10.83
C ARG A 879 -16.85 0.00 -11.02
N HIS A 880 -16.81 -0.72 -12.14
CA HIS A 880 -17.68 -1.88 -12.40
C HIS A 880 -17.28 -3.14 -11.62
N ILE A 881 -16.08 -3.16 -11.03
CA ILE A 881 -15.60 -4.24 -10.16
C ILE A 881 -16.06 -3.94 -8.72
N PRO A 882 -16.59 -4.91 -7.94
CA PRO A 882 -16.97 -4.72 -6.54
C PRO A 882 -15.77 -4.37 -5.65
N SER A 883 -16.02 -3.87 -4.44
CA SER A 883 -15.05 -3.88 -3.33
C SER A 883 -14.94 -5.29 -2.74
N VAL A 884 -13.78 -5.64 -2.19
CA VAL A 884 -13.57 -6.91 -1.48
C VAL A 884 -13.20 -6.61 -0.03
N VAL A 885 -14.01 -7.14 0.89
CA VAL A 885 -13.73 -7.14 2.33
C VAL A 885 -12.90 -8.37 2.66
N GLY A 886 -11.90 -8.20 3.53
CA GLY A 886 -11.26 -9.30 4.24
C GLY A 886 -11.29 -9.06 5.75
N VAL A 887 -11.71 -10.06 6.51
CA VAL A 887 -11.67 -10.09 7.98
C VAL A 887 -10.90 -11.33 8.42
N ALA A 888 -10.04 -11.18 9.41
CA ALA A 888 -9.34 -12.27 10.08
C ALA A 888 -9.52 -12.13 11.59
N ALA A 889 -9.75 -13.24 12.31
CA ALA A 889 -9.81 -13.25 13.76
C ALA A 889 -8.98 -14.40 14.34
N SER A 890 -8.35 -14.19 15.50
CA SER A 890 -7.66 -15.27 16.19
C SER A 890 -8.67 -16.29 16.73
N HIS A 891 -8.30 -17.56 16.72
CA HIS A 891 -8.99 -18.65 17.43
C HIS A 891 -8.15 -19.20 18.59
N ASP A 892 -6.96 -18.64 18.80
CA ASP A 892 -6.15 -18.75 20.01
C ASP A 892 -6.13 -17.41 20.79
N ALA A 893 -5.75 -17.49 22.07
CA ALA A 893 -5.63 -16.34 22.96
C ALA A 893 -4.29 -15.58 22.83
N TYR A 894 -3.26 -16.16 22.18
CA TYR A 894 -1.96 -15.50 21.96
C TYR A 894 -1.95 -14.62 20.70
N GLY A 895 -2.94 -14.76 19.83
CA GLY A 895 -3.00 -14.07 18.55
C GLY A 895 -2.01 -14.64 17.52
N ALA A 896 -1.75 -15.94 17.55
CA ALA A 896 -0.88 -16.65 16.61
C ALA A 896 -1.63 -17.30 15.43
N CYS A 897 -2.86 -17.76 15.67
CA CYS A 897 -3.60 -18.69 14.83
C CYS A 897 -4.97 -18.12 14.48
N TYR A 898 -5.24 -17.92 13.17
CA TYR A 898 -6.37 -17.14 12.67
C TYR A 898 -7.27 -17.95 11.75
N ASN A 899 -8.57 -17.65 11.77
CA ASN A 899 -9.49 -17.99 10.70
C ASN A 899 -9.87 -16.73 9.91
N MET A 900 -10.48 -16.89 8.73
CA MET A 900 -10.81 -15.78 7.84
C MET A 900 -12.24 -15.80 7.32
N GLN A 901 -12.74 -14.63 6.94
CA GLN A 901 -13.95 -14.41 6.16
C GLN A 901 -13.72 -13.32 5.11
N TYR A 902 -14.27 -13.49 3.91
CA TYR A 902 -14.22 -12.48 2.85
C TYR A 902 -15.63 -12.19 2.32
N ARG A 903 -15.86 -11.00 1.76
CA ARG A 903 -17.13 -10.61 1.12
C ARG A 903 -16.92 -9.75 -0.12
N LEU A 904 -17.93 -9.75 -0.99
CA LEU A 904 -18.07 -8.80 -2.09
C LEU A 904 -19.09 -7.73 -1.68
N GLN A 905 -18.72 -6.45 -1.80
CA GLN A 905 -19.63 -5.33 -1.54
C GLN A 905 -19.52 -4.26 -2.61
N LYS A 906 -20.36 -3.23 -2.53
CA LYS A 906 -20.45 -2.17 -3.56
C LYS A 906 -19.08 -1.51 -3.82
N SER A 907 -18.78 -1.18 -5.07
CA SER A 907 -17.51 -0.54 -5.42
C SER A 907 -17.34 0.79 -4.69
N THR A 908 -16.13 1.08 -4.23
CA THR A 908 -15.78 2.28 -3.41
C THR A 908 -16.52 2.46 -2.08
N LEU A 909 -17.37 1.50 -1.66
CA LEU A 909 -17.90 1.44 -0.30
C LEU A 909 -16.82 0.88 0.64
N GLU A 910 -16.40 1.67 1.62
CA GLU A 910 -15.37 1.34 2.60
C GLU A 910 -15.94 0.57 3.80
N GLU A 911 -17.15 0.88 4.26
CA GLU A 911 -17.71 0.30 5.48
C GLU A 911 -18.31 -1.09 5.22
N ILE A 912 -18.13 -2.02 6.16
CA ILE A 912 -18.38 -3.46 5.94
C ILE A 912 -19.85 -3.83 6.16
N GLU A 913 -20.59 -4.08 5.07
CA GLU A 913 -22.04 -4.30 5.10
C GLU A 913 -22.48 -5.57 5.88
N ASP A 914 -21.66 -6.63 5.91
CA ASP A 914 -22.00 -7.95 6.48
C ASP A 914 -21.21 -8.28 7.78
N MET A 915 -20.84 -7.27 8.58
CA MET A 915 -20.02 -7.49 9.78
C MET A 915 -20.66 -8.47 10.79
N LYS A 916 -21.99 -8.51 10.88
CA LYS A 916 -22.73 -9.43 11.77
C LYS A 916 -22.42 -10.90 11.44
N SER A 917 -22.76 -11.35 10.22
CA SER A 917 -22.61 -12.74 9.80
C SER A 917 -21.13 -13.19 9.72
N ILE A 918 -20.22 -12.24 9.49
CA ILE A 918 -18.77 -12.45 9.62
C ILE A 918 -18.39 -12.76 11.08
N THR A 919 -18.85 -11.93 12.03
CA THR A 919 -18.53 -12.06 13.46
C THR A 919 -19.10 -13.36 14.04
N GLU A 920 -20.34 -13.74 13.69
CA GLU A 920 -20.96 -15.00 14.11
C GLU A 920 -20.10 -16.21 13.74
N TYR A 921 -19.56 -16.23 12.53
CA TYR A 921 -18.63 -17.28 12.10
C TYR A 921 -17.34 -17.28 12.94
N HIS A 922 -16.70 -16.12 13.16
CA HIS A 922 -15.49 -16.03 13.97
C HIS A 922 -15.72 -16.46 15.43
N LEU A 923 -16.86 -16.07 16.03
CA LEU A 923 -17.27 -16.52 17.36
C LEU A 923 -17.49 -18.04 17.42
N SER A 924 -18.13 -18.65 16.42
CA SER A 924 -18.34 -20.10 16.37
C SER A 924 -17.03 -20.90 16.36
N ILE A 925 -16.03 -20.43 15.60
CA ILE A 925 -14.71 -21.06 15.52
C ILE A 925 -13.91 -20.83 16.80
N TYR A 926 -13.97 -19.63 17.39
CA TYR A 926 -13.34 -19.38 18.70
C TYR A 926 -13.92 -20.31 19.78
N LYS A 927 -15.25 -20.45 19.83
CA LYS A 927 -15.93 -21.38 20.75
C LYS A 927 -15.53 -22.83 20.53
N SER A 928 -15.28 -23.28 19.29
CA SER A 928 -14.80 -24.65 19.02
C SER A 928 -13.33 -24.89 19.39
N TYR A 929 -12.48 -23.86 19.40
CA TYR A 929 -11.06 -23.98 19.78
C TYR A 929 -10.78 -23.71 21.26
N GLN A 930 -11.49 -22.77 21.89
CA GLN A 930 -11.28 -22.35 23.29
C GLN A 930 -12.31 -22.95 24.27
N ASN A 931 -13.33 -23.69 23.77
CA ASN A 931 -14.50 -24.16 24.51
C ASN A 931 -15.31 -23.06 25.25
N ARG A 932 -15.03 -21.78 25.00
CA ARG A 932 -15.77 -20.62 25.51
C ARG A 932 -15.78 -19.49 24.48
N TYR A 933 -16.64 -18.51 24.65
CA TYR A 933 -16.57 -17.25 23.91
C TYR A 933 -15.49 -16.33 24.52
N PRO A 934 -14.95 -15.37 23.76
CA PRO A 934 -14.02 -14.39 24.32
C PRO A 934 -14.73 -13.48 25.34
N GLU A 935 -13.98 -12.96 26.30
CA GLU A 935 -14.37 -11.83 27.17
C GLU A 935 -14.06 -10.48 26.50
N TYR A 936 -13.08 -10.47 25.58
CA TYR A 936 -12.59 -9.26 24.92
C TYR A 936 -12.48 -9.46 23.40
N ILE A 937 -13.01 -8.53 22.61
CA ILE A 937 -12.75 -8.41 21.17
C ILE A 937 -11.92 -7.15 20.94
N ILE A 938 -10.67 -7.33 20.50
CA ILE A 938 -9.79 -6.22 20.15
C ILE A 938 -9.71 -6.14 18.63
N TYR A 939 -10.30 -5.09 18.07
CA TYR A 939 -10.61 -4.97 16.65
C TYR A 939 -9.74 -3.90 15.96
N TYR A 940 -8.86 -4.34 15.05
CA TYR A 940 -7.95 -3.50 14.30
C TYR A 940 -8.46 -3.22 12.87
N ARG A 941 -8.95 -2.00 12.62
CA ARG A 941 -9.56 -1.60 11.34
C ARG A 941 -8.58 -0.83 10.46
N ASP A 942 -8.12 -1.42 9.37
CA ASP A 942 -7.17 -0.79 8.44
C ASP A 942 -7.89 0.13 7.43
N GLY A 943 -7.26 1.23 7.05
CA GLY A 943 -7.58 2.00 5.83
C GLY A 943 -8.63 3.12 5.95
N VAL A 944 -9.47 3.14 7.00
CA VAL A 944 -10.54 4.13 7.15
C VAL A 944 -10.02 5.54 7.48
N SER A 945 -10.76 6.57 7.09
CA SER A 945 -10.45 7.98 7.38
C SER A 945 -11.22 8.53 8.59
N ASP A 946 -10.69 9.59 9.22
CA ASP A 946 -11.21 10.21 10.45
C ASP A 946 -12.73 10.51 10.38
N GLY A 947 -13.21 11.03 9.25
CA GLY A 947 -14.63 11.35 9.04
C GLY A 947 -15.57 10.14 8.93
N GLN A 948 -15.03 8.92 8.85
CA GLN A 948 -15.83 7.69 8.79
C GLN A 948 -16.02 7.02 10.16
N PHE A 949 -15.28 7.45 11.20
CA PHE A 949 -15.34 6.83 12.53
C PHE A 949 -16.78 6.70 13.09
N PRO A 950 -17.69 7.70 12.96
CA PRO A 950 -19.09 7.54 13.41
C PRO A 950 -19.84 6.40 12.71
N LYS A 951 -19.55 6.17 11.42
CA LYS A 951 -20.18 5.11 10.63
C LYS A 951 -19.61 3.73 10.96
N ILE A 952 -18.31 3.63 11.22
CA ILE A 952 -17.67 2.39 11.72
C ILE A 952 -18.27 1.97 13.07
N ARG A 953 -18.49 2.91 14.00
CA ARG A 953 -19.21 2.64 15.26
C ARG A 953 -20.62 2.11 15.02
N LYS A 954 -21.41 2.81 14.22
CA LYS A 954 -22.82 2.46 13.96
C LYS A 954 -22.99 1.12 13.23
N ASP A 955 -22.29 0.95 12.12
CA ASP A 955 -22.56 -0.13 11.17
C ASP A 955 -21.72 -1.38 11.50
N GLU A 956 -20.40 -1.21 11.65
CA GLU A 956 -19.46 -2.32 11.90
C GLU A 956 -19.50 -2.77 13.37
N LEU A 957 -19.26 -1.89 14.36
CA LEU A 957 -19.27 -2.28 15.78
C LEU A 957 -20.67 -2.68 16.24
N GLY A 958 -21.71 -1.98 15.77
CA GLY A 958 -23.10 -2.43 15.93
C GLY A 958 -23.35 -3.83 15.34
N GLY A 959 -22.68 -4.18 14.23
CA GLY A 959 -22.69 -5.53 13.66
C GLY A 959 -22.06 -6.58 14.58
N ILE A 960 -20.91 -6.27 15.18
CA ILE A 960 -20.22 -7.13 16.16
C ILE A 960 -21.11 -7.34 17.39
N ARG A 961 -21.66 -6.26 17.98
CA ARG A 961 -22.55 -6.34 19.15
C ARG A 961 -23.80 -7.19 18.86
N ARG A 962 -24.43 -7.02 17.69
CA ARG A 962 -25.59 -7.85 17.27
C ARG A 962 -25.24 -9.33 17.08
N ALA A 963 -24.03 -9.65 16.60
CA ALA A 963 -23.56 -11.02 16.48
C ALA A 963 -23.31 -11.66 17.85
N CYS A 964 -22.68 -10.94 18.78
CA CYS A 964 -22.42 -11.43 20.13
C CYS A 964 -23.74 -11.76 20.86
N ALA A 965 -24.71 -10.84 20.80
CA ALA A 965 -26.04 -11.04 21.38
C ALA A 965 -26.76 -12.29 20.82
N GLN A 966 -26.71 -12.51 19.49
CA GLN A 966 -27.31 -13.70 18.87
C GLN A 966 -26.58 -15.00 19.26
N MET A 967 -25.28 -14.95 19.51
CA MET A 967 -24.47 -16.10 19.94
C MET A 967 -24.52 -16.35 21.46
N GLY A 968 -25.23 -15.52 22.23
CA GLY A 968 -25.35 -15.65 23.68
C GLY A 968 -24.12 -15.18 24.46
N CYS A 969 -23.37 -14.19 23.96
CA CYS A 969 -22.20 -13.64 24.64
C CYS A 969 -22.17 -12.10 24.63
N ASN A 970 -21.41 -11.52 25.57
CA ASN A 970 -21.27 -10.07 25.72
C ASN A 970 -19.80 -9.68 25.99
N PRO A 971 -18.88 -9.84 25.01
CA PRO A 971 -17.50 -9.43 25.15
C PRO A 971 -17.37 -7.90 25.14
N LYS A 972 -16.40 -7.38 25.89
CA LYS A 972 -15.99 -5.98 25.80
C LYS A 972 -15.25 -5.73 24.48
N ILE A 973 -15.66 -4.71 23.74
CA ILE A 973 -15.08 -4.35 22.44
C ILE A 973 -14.16 -3.13 22.61
N THR A 974 -12.92 -3.26 22.14
CA THR A 974 -12.01 -2.12 21.95
C THR A 974 -11.59 -2.06 20.48
N CYS A 975 -11.85 -0.93 19.82
CA CYS A 975 -11.58 -0.74 18.39
C CYS A 975 -10.45 0.27 18.15
N LEU A 976 -9.42 -0.19 17.44
CA LEU A 976 -8.28 0.62 17.02
C LEU A 976 -8.28 0.74 15.49
N VAL A 977 -8.48 1.96 14.99
CA VAL A 977 -8.25 2.28 13.58
C VAL A 977 -6.74 2.34 13.32
N VAL A 978 -6.29 1.64 12.29
CA VAL A 978 -4.89 1.46 11.90
C VAL A 978 -4.65 2.14 10.55
N ILE A 979 -3.80 3.17 10.53
CA ILE A 979 -3.53 3.94 9.31
C ILE A 979 -2.04 3.87 8.98
N LYS A 980 -1.71 2.97 8.06
CA LYS A 980 -0.34 2.73 7.52
C LYS A 980 0.03 3.62 6.32
N ARG A 981 -0.91 4.45 5.82
CA ARG A 981 -0.78 5.25 4.59
C ARG A 981 -0.89 6.76 4.85
N HIS A 982 0.08 7.33 5.55
CA HIS A 982 0.19 8.79 5.80
C HIS A 982 1.58 9.35 5.47
N HIS A 983 1.75 10.67 5.64
CA HIS A 983 2.96 11.41 5.30
C HIS A 983 3.94 11.66 6.47
N THR A 984 3.52 11.46 7.71
CA THR A 984 4.39 11.50 8.90
C THR A 984 5.58 10.53 8.80
N ARG A 985 6.78 11.02 9.12
CA ARG A 985 8.08 10.32 9.19
C ARG A 985 8.81 10.80 10.44
N PHE A 986 9.62 9.94 11.04
CA PHE A 986 10.50 10.30 12.16
C PHE A 986 11.96 10.24 11.73
N PHE A 987 12.76 11.21 12.17
CA PHE A 987 14.18 11.38 11.84
C PHE A 987 14.95 11.42 13.16
N PRO A 988 15.84 10.48 13.45
CA PRO A 988 16.60 10.49 14.70
C PRO A 988 17.64 11.61 14.65
N LEU A 989 17.94 12.21 15.81
CA LEU A 989 19.01 13.22 15.96
C LEU A 989 20.43 12.64 15.81
N ARG A 990 20.57 11.30 15.83
CA ARG A 990 21.87 10.62 15.64
C ARG A 990 22.37 10.76 14.20
N GLN A 991 23.68 10.85 14.03
CA GLN A 991 24.30 10.75 12.71
C GLN A 991 24.20 9.32 12.15
N SER A 992 24.20 9.20 10.82
CA SER A 992 24.18 7.90 10.12
C SER A 992 25.49 7.17 10.32
N GLN A 993 25.44 5.89 10.68
CA GLN A 993 26.62 5.04 10.92
C GLN A 993 27.21 4.47 9.61
N GLY A 994 27.30 5.32 8.57
CA GLY A 994 27.84 5.00 7.25
C GLY A 994 26.79 4.65 6.18
N PHE A 995 27.24 4.53 4.92
CA PHE A 995 26.40 4.53 3.70
C PHE A 995 25.27 3.47 3.64
N ARG A 996 25.32 2.41 4.45
CA ARG A 996 24.27 1.38 4.51
C ARG A 996 23.21 1.63 5.60
N ASP A 997 23.43 2.60 6.49
CA ASP A 997 22.45 3.02 7.50
C ASP A 997 21.52 4.12 6.95
N PHE A 998 20.29 3.74 6.62
CA PHE A 998 19.20 4.66 6.26
C PHE A 998 18.82 5.65 7.38
N ASN A 999 19.45 5.52 8.56
CA ASN A 999 19.35 6.37 9.74
C ASN A 999 17.92 6.53 10.26
N ASN A 1000 17.23 5.41 10.43
CA ASN A 1000 15.89 5.37 11.01
C ASN A 1000 15.93 5.33 12.55
N VAL A 1001 14.82 5.72 13.18
CA VAL A 1001 14.52 5.47 14.60
C VAL A 1001 14.39 3.96 14.89
N GLU A 1002 14.57 3.57 16.15
CA GLU A 1002 14.55 2.16 16.57
C GLU A 1002 13.14 1.53 16.53
N PRO A 1003 13.00 0.24 16.18
CA PRO A 1003 11.73 -0.47 16.27
C PRO A 1003 11.23 -0.54 17.71
N GLY A 1004 9.98 -0.13 17.95
CA GLY A 1004 9.40 0.10 19.28
C GLY A 1004 9.22 1.59 19.61
N THR A 1005 9.69 2.51 18.75
CA THR A 1005 9.51 3.96 18.92
C THR A 1005 8.02 4.34 18.84
N VAL A 1006 7.48 4.90 19.94
CA VAL A 1006 6.11 5.42 20.08
C VAL A 1006 6.13 6.93 20.29
N VAL A 1007 5.21 7.63 19.63
CA VAL A 1007 4.90 9.06 19.87
C VAL A 1007 3.39 9.22 20.03
N ASP A 1008 2.96 9.64 21.22
CA ASP A 1008 1.56 9.82 21.61
C ASP A 1008 1.32 11.18 22.29
N GLN A 1009 2.17 12.16 22.00
CA GLN A 1009 2.12 13.56 22.44
C GLN A 1009 2.49 14.50 21.28
N TYR A 1010 2.18 15.78 21.41
CA TYR A 1010 2.46 16.92 20.51
C TYR A 1010 1.86 16.84 19.08
N ILE A 1011 2.12 15.75 18.35
CA ILE A 1011 1.69 15.53 16.96
C ILE A 1011 0.38 14.72 16.82
N VAL A 1012 -0.22 14.36 17.95
CA VAL A 1012 -1.52 13.67 18.07
C VAL A 1012 -2.55 14.62 18.67
N HIS A 1013 -3.84 14.32 18.54
CA HIS A 1013 -4.89 15.19 19.10
C HIS A 1013 -4.88 15.18 20.65
N PRO A 1014 -5.11 16.32 21.34
CA PRO A 1014 -5.18 16.38 22.82
C PRO A 1014 -6.28 15.46 23.38
N ASN A 1015 -7.43 15.41 22.69
CA ASN A 1015 -8.66 14.75 23.15
C ASN A 1015 -8.86 13.32 22.61
N GLU A 1016 -7.83 12.67 22.06
CA GLU A 1016 -7.92 11.26 21.62
C GLU A 1016 -6.84 10.36 22.26
N LYS A 1017 -7.23 9.12 22.58
CA LYS A 1017 -6.32 7.97 22.71
C LYS A 1017 -5.74 7.64 21.32
N GLN A 1018 -4.78 8.44 20.86
CA GLN A 1018 -4.12 8.32 19.55
C GLN A 1018 -2.59 8.19 19.74
N PHE A 1019 -1.94 7.32 18.95
CA PHE A 1019 -0.49 7.17 18.98
C PHE A 1019 0.09 6.78 17.61
N PHE A 1020 1.36 7.09 17.39
CA PHE A 1020 2.17 6.57 16.29
C PHE A 1020 3.16 5.52 16.83
N LEU A 1021 3.34 4.41 16.12
CA LEU A 1021 4.32 3.37 16.46
C LEU A 1021 5.14 2.96 15.23
N VAL A 1022 6.47 3.00 15.35
CA VAL A 1022 7.41 2.37 14.40
C VAL A 1022 7.73 0.96 14.90
N SER A 1023 6.92 -0.02 14.53
CA SER A 1023 7.07 -1.41 15.03
C SER A 1023 8.20 -2.22 14.37
N HIS A 1024 8.84 -1.73 13.31
CA HIS A 1024 9.66 -2.55 12.40
C HIS A 1024 10.95 -1.84 11.96
N LYS A 1025 12.04 -2.59 11.73
CA LYS A 1025 13.23 -2.04 11.03
C LYS A 1025 12.92 -1.94 9.53
N ALA A 1026 12.83 -0.70 9.04
CA ALA A 1026 12.80 -0.42 7.61
C ALA A 1026 14.09 -0.94 6.94
N ILE A 1027 13.93 -1.88 6.01
CA ILE A 1027 15.05 -2.51 5.28
C ILE A 1027 15.63 -1.57 4.22
N GLN A 1028 14.80 -0.67 3.68
CA GLN A 1028 15.18 0.28 2.65
C GLN A 1028 14.39 1.58 2.82
N GLY A 1029 15.07 2.72 2.73
CA GLY A 1029 14.49 4.05 2.84
C GLY A 1029 14.03 4.45 4.25
N THR A 1030 13.34 5.59 4.35
CA THR A 1030 12.74 6.08 5.60
C THR A 1030 11.59 5.18 6.06
N ALA A 1031 11.59 4.82 7.35
CA ALA A 1031 10.50 4.13 8.01
C ALA A 1031 9.20 4.95 7.95
N LYS A 1032 8.08 4.23 7.93
CA LYS A 1032 6.75 4.82 8.17
C LYS A 1032 6.29 4.33 9.54
N PRO A 1033 6.10 5.22 10.55
CA PRO A 1033 5.24 4.86 11.67
C PRO A 1033 3.85 4.50 11.14
N THR A 1034 3.12 3.70 11.90
CA THR A 1034 1.67 3.50 11.70
C THR A 1034 0.94 4.32 12.75
N ARG A 1035 -0.10 5.05 12.35
CA ARG A 1035 -0.98 5.78 13.29
C ARG A 1035 -2.09 4.86 13.78
N TYR A 1036 -2.38 4.91 15.07
CA TYR A 1036 -3.43 4.17 15.76
C TYR A 1036 -4.38 5.16 16.43
N ASN A 1037 -5.68 4.97 16.21
CA ASN A 1037 -6.76 5.77 16.78
C ASN A 1037 -7.72 4.84 17.52
N VAL A 1038 -7.81 4.92 18.85
CA VAL A 1038 -8.82 4.17 19.61
C VAL A 1038 -10.16 4.89 19.44
N ILE A 1039 -11.13 4.24 18.78
CA ILE A 1039 -12.45 4.84 18.50
C ILE A 1039 -13.56 4.29 19.39
N GLU A 1040 -13.36 3.13 20.02
CA GLU A 1040 -14.28 2.49 20.97
C GLU A 1040 -13.42 1.74 22.01
N ASP A 1041 -13.80 1.71 23.28
CA ASP A 1041 -13.02 1.06 24.34
C ASP A 1041 -13.88 0.69 25.57
N ASP A 1042 -14.73 -0.35 25.44
CA ASP A 1042 -15.61 -0.85 26.51
C ASP A 1042 -14.86 -1.29 27.79
N SER A 1043 -13.56 -1.52 27.67
CA SER A 1043 -12.67 -1.93 28.77
C SER A 1043 -12.05 -0.74 29.50
N ASN A 1044 -12.10 0.47 28.91
CA ASN A 1044 -11.25 1.61 29.26
C ASN A 1044 -9.78 1.18 29.51
N PHE A 1045 -9.17 0.52 28.54
CA PHE A 1045 -7.80 0.04 28.68
C PHE A 1045 -6.79 1.20 28.85
N ASP A 1046 -5.75 0.93 29.64
CA ASP A 1046 -4.55 1.74 29.72
C ASP A 1046 -3.92 1.92 28.32
N ILE A 1047 -3.41 3.11 28.02
CA ILE A 1047 -2.82 3.39 26.72
C ILE A 1047 -1.47 2.68 26.53
N ASP A 1048 -0.68 2.47 27.58
CA ASP A 1048 0.56 1.66 27.51
C ASP A 1048 0.24 0.19 27.24
N LEU A 1049 -0.87 -0.32 27.80
CA LEU A 1049 -1.37 -1.66 27.49
C LEU A 1049 -1.70 -1.79 25.99
N LEU A 1050 -2.47 -0.85 25.43
CA LEU A 1050 -2.82 -0.86 24.00
C LEU A 1050 -1.60 -0.69 23.09
N GLN A 1051 -0.64 0.16 23.46
CA GLN A 1051 0.61 0.37 22.72
C GLN A 1051 1.51 -0.87 22.76
N LYS A 1052 1.77 -1.44 23.95
CA LYS A 1052 2.56 -2.65 24.15
C LYS A 1052 1.92 -3.87 23.47
N LEU A 1053 0.60 -4.01 23.55
CA LEU A 1053 -0.14 -5.07 22.87
C LEU A 1053 -0.08 -4.95 21.34
N SER A 1054 -0.27 -3.74 20.81
CA SER A 1054 -0.13 -3.47 19.36
C SER A 1054 1.29 -3.80 18.86
N TYR A 1055 2.32 -3.47 19.65
CA TYR A 1055 3.71 -3.78 19.33
C TYR A 1055 4.03 -5.28 19.46
N ASN A 1056 3.51 -5.96 20.49
CA ASN A 1056 3.62 -7.40 20.66
C ASN A 1056 2.99 -8.15 19.47
N LEU A 1057 1.77 -7.78 19.05
CA LEU A 1057 1.08 -8.35 17.88
C LEU A 1057 1.78 -8.08 16.53
N CYS A 1058 2.68 -7.08 16.46
CA CYS A 1058 3.54 -6.91 15.27
C CYS A 1058 4.61 -8.02 15.14
N HIS A 1059 4.90 -8.78 16.21
CA HIS A 1059 5.82 -9.93 16.20
C HIS A 1059 5.11 -11.27 15.93
N MET A 1060 3.76 -11.27 15.91
CA MET A 1060 2.93 -12.47 15.79
C MET A 1060 2.52 -12.80 14.35
N PHE A 1061 3.20 -12.26 13.34
CA PHE A 1061 2.87 -12.49 11.93
C PHE A 1061 3.48 -13.82 11.43
N PRO A 1062 2.69 -14.84 11.07
CA PRO A 1062 3.15 -16.24 10.91
C PRO A 1062 3.95 -16.52 9.63
N ARG A 1063 4.54 -15.50 8.99
CA ARG A 1063 5.15 -15.59 7.65
C ARG A 1063 6.65 -15.26 7.62
N CYS A 1064 7.20 -14.69 8.70
CA CYS A 1064 8.63 -14.36 8.85
C CYS A 1064 8.99 -14.09 10.32
N ASN A 1065 10.25 -14.33 10.69
CA ASN A 1065 10.79 -14.00 12.02
C ASN A 1065 11.23 -12.52 12.10
N ARG A 1066 10.28 -11.61 11.79
CA ARG A 1066 10.47 -10.15 11.82
C ARG A 1066 9.19 -9.46 12.27
N ALA A 1067 9.36 -8.37 13.01
CA ALA A 1067 8.27 -7.47 13.33
C ALA A 1067 7.75 -6.80 12.04
N VAL A 1068 6.45 -6.88 11.80
CA VAL A 1068 5.76 -6.19 10.70
C VAL A 1068 5.34 -4.78 11.10
N SER A 1069 5.03 -3.93 10.12
CA SER A 1069 4.79 -2.49 10.32
C SER A 1069 3.46 -2.12 10.99
N TYR A 1070 2.57 -3.09 11.22
CA TYR A 1070 1.27 -2.97 11.88
C TYR A 1070 0.78 -4.38 12.30
N PRO A 1071 -0.19 -4.52 13.22
CA PRO A 1071 -0.44 -5.77 13.93
C PRO A 1071 -0.85 -6.93 13.03
N ALA A 1072 -0.46 -8.16 13.42
CA ALA A 1072 -0.84 -9.40 12.73
C ALA A 1072 -2.32 -9.47 12.28
N PRO A 1073 -3.36 -9.20 13.12
CA PRO A 1073 -4.76 -9.28 12.68
C PRO A 1073 -5.07 -8.40 11.46
N ALA A 1074 -4.67 -7.12 11.47
CA ALA A 1074 -4.91 -6.21 10.34
C ALA A 1074 -4.07 -6.57 9.10
N TYR A 1075 -2.82 -7.03 9.30
CA TYR A 1075 -1.99 -7.50 8.18
C TYR A 1075 -2.60 -8.74 7.51
N LEU A 1076 -3.11 -9.67 8.31
CA LEU A 1076 -3.79 -10.88 7.83
C LEU A 1076 -5.10 -10.54 7.12
N ALA A 1077 -5.90 -9.60 7.63
CA ALA A 1077 -7.11 -9.12 6.97
C ALA A 1077 -6.86 -8.60 5.55
N HIS A 1078 -5.80 -7.82 5.35
CA HIS A 1078 -5.37 -7.36 4.02
C HIS A 1078 -4.91 -8.52 3.10
N LEU A 1079 -4.35 -9.62 3.65
CA LEU A 1079 -4.11 -10.85 2.86
C LEU A 1079 -5.41 -11.57 2.51
N VAL A 1080 -6.43 -11.53 3.35
CA VAL A 1080 -7.76 -12.10 3.08
C VAL A 1080 -8.49 -11.29 2.00
N ALA A 1081 -8.46 -9.95 2.07
CA ALA A 1081 -9.02 -9.09 1.03
C ALA A 1081 -8.33 -9.32 -0.32
N PHE A 1082 -7.00 -9.48 -0.32
CA PHE A 1082 -6.23 -9.86 -1.51
C PHE A 1082 -6.56 -11.29 -2.00
N ARG A 1083 -6.82 -12.25 -1.10
CA ARG A 1083 -7.25 -13.60 -1.49
C ARG A 1083 -8.65 -13.59 -2.13
N GLY A 1084 -9.58 -12.81 -1.58
CA GLY A 1084 -10.89 -12.58 -2.19
C GLY A 1084 -10.79 -11.94 -3.58
N ARG A 1085 -9.84 -11.03 -3.80
CA ARG A 1085 -9.52 -10.49 -5.14
C ARG A 1085 -9.05 -11.56 -6.12
N VAL A 1086 -8.20 -12.49 -5.68
CA VAL A 1086 -7.70 -13.60 -6.50
C VAL A 1086 -8.83 -14.53 -6.96
N TYR A 1087 -9.91 -14.68 -6.18
CA TYR A 1087 -11.10 -15.43 -6.61
C TYR A 1087 -11.95 -14.70 -7.67
N LEU A 1088 -11.75 -13.39 -7.89
CA LEU A 1088 -12.41 -12.61 -8.95
C LEU A 1088 -11.61 -12.53 -10.26
N GLU A 1089 -10.35 -12.97 -10.28
CA GLU A 1089 -9.50 -12.88 -11.45
C GLU A 1089 -10.07 -13.74 -12.61
N GLY A 1090 -10.17 -13.15 -13.80
CA GLY A 1090 -10.86 -13.74 -14.96
C GLY A 1090 -12.35 -13.41 -15.09
N ALA A 1091 -12.97 -12.73 -14.11
CA ALA A 1091 -14.37 -12.28 -14.21
C ALA A 1091 -14.49 -10.85 -14.78
N PHE A 1092 -15.24 -10.69 -15.87
CA PHE A 1092 -15.37 -9.42 -16.61
C PHE A 1092 -16.71 -8.68 -16.40
N ARG A 1093 -17.69 -9.33 -15.77
CA ARG A 1093 -19.01 -8.76 -15.45
C ARG A 1093 -19.44 -9.25 -14.07
N PHE A 1094 -19.93 -8.33 -13.23
CA PHE A 1094 -20.46 -8.63 -11.91
C PHE A 1094 -21.94 -8.22 -11.90
N GLY A 1095 -22.83 -9.21 -11.75
CA GLY A 1095 -24.27 -8.98 -11.60
C GLY A 1095 -24.63 -8.74 -10.14
N ASN A 1096 -25.59 -9.51 -9.62
CA ASN A 1096 -25.85 -9.56 -8.17
C ASN A 1096 -24.60 -10.06 -7.42
N LEU A 1097 -24.06 -9.21 -6.53
CA LEU A 1097 -22.84 -9.53 -5.78
C LEU A 1097 -23.02 -10.71 -4.82
N LYS A 1098 -24.25 -10.98 -4.34
CA LYS A 1098 -24.53 -12.16 -3.49
C LYS A 1098 -24.37 -13.45 -4.29
N ASP A 1099 -24.81 -13.47 -5.55
CA ASP A 1099 -24.70 -14.64 -6.42
C ASP A 1099 -23.27 -14.84 -6.92
N GLU A 1100 -22.56 -13.75 -7.26
CA GLU A 1100 -21.13 -13.81 -7.59
C GLU A 1100 -20.26 -14.24 -6.39
N TYR A 1101 -20.64 -13.88 -5.16
CA TYR A 1101 -20.00 -14.42 -3.95
C TYR A 1101 -20.33 -15.91 -3.77
N LYS A 1102 -21.60 -16.31 -3.89
CA LYS A 1102 -22.04 -17.72 -3.75
C LYS A 1102 -21.31 -18.67 -4.71
N LYS A 1103 -21.12 -18.26 -5.97
CA LYS A 1103 -20.32 -18.98 -7.00
C LYS A 1103 -18.84 -19.16 -6.62
N ARG A 1104 -18.34 -18.41 -5.63
CA ARG A 1104 -16.94 -18.40 -5.17
C ARG A 1104 -16.85 -18.67 -3.66
N SER A 1105 -17.80 -19.44 -3.14
CA SER A 1105 -17.72 -19.99 -1.79
C SER A 1105 -16.50 -20.90 -1.69
N ILE A 1106 -15.69 -20.72 -0.65
CA ILE A 1106 -14.55 -21.61 -0.37
C ILE A 1106 -15.09 -22.95 0.13
N GLN A 1107 -14.41 -24.05 -0.21
CA GLN A 1107 -14.80 -25.38 0.24
C GLN A 1107 -14.82 -25.47 1.77
N SER A 1108 -15.99 -25.74 2.34
CA SER A 1108 -16.23 -25.71 3.79
C SER A 1108 -15.37 -26.74 4.55
N GLY A 1109 -15.08 -27.88 3.92
CA GLY A 1109 -14.14 -28.88 4.44
C GLY A 1109 -12.70 -28.36 4.56
N LEU A 1110 -12.24 -27.50 3.64
CA LEU A 1110 -10.92 -26.86 3.75
C LEU A 1110 -10.92 -25.83 4.89
N MET A 1111 -11.96 -24.99 5.00
CA MET A 1111 -12.06 -23.99 6.07
C MET A 1111 -12.13 -24.63 7.47
N LYS A 1112 -12.84 -25.76 7.62
CA LYS A 1112 -12.94 -26.52 8.88
C LYS A 1112 -11.65 -27.25 9.23
N ARG A 1113 -10.99 -27.90 8.26
CA ARG A 1113 -9.75 -28.66 8.50
C ARG A 1113 -8.52 -27.77 8.68
N ASN A 1114 -8.46 -26.63 7.98
CA ASN A 1114 -7.27 -25.78 7.89
C ASN A 1114 -7.66 -24.29 7.89
N PRO A 1115 -8.14 -23.70 9.01
CA PRO A 1115 -8.52 -22.28 9.07
C PRO A 1115 -7.42 -21.31 8.58
N MET A 1116 -6.15 -21.68 8.73
CA MET A 1116 -4.96 -20.94 8.29
C MET A 1116 -4.55 -21.18 6.81
N TYR A 1117 -5.39 -21.80 5.98
CA TYR A 1117 -5.06 -22.10 4.56
C TYR A 1117 -4.68 -20.86 3.72
N PHE A 1118 -5.05 -19.66 4.16
CA PHE A 1118 -4.89 -18.39 3.44
C PHE A 1118 -3.50 -17.74 3.53
N ILE A 1119 -2.60 -18.29 4.36
CA ILE A 1119 -1.24 -17.77 4.63
C ILE A 1119 -0.26 -17.86 3.43
#